data_AF-A0A8J5GQ95-F1
#
_entry.id   AF-A0A8J5GQ95-F1
#
_cell.length_a   1.000
_cell.length_b   1.000
_cell.length_c   1.000
_cell.angle_alpha   90.00
_cell.angle_beta   90.00
_cell.angle_gamma   90.00
#
_symmetry.space_group_name_H-M   'P 1'
#
loop_
_entity.id
_entity.type
_entity.pdbx_description
1 polymer ?
#
loop_
_entity_poly.entity_id
_entity_poly.type
_entity_poly.pdbx_seq_one_letter_code
_entity_poly.pdbx_strand_id
1 'polypeptide(L)'
;MYEIPIPRSRKRGKQELPDSFLKNSSTSFDFGKDPTKMAASSEILGSSFLQQTSLLPSWNSPLFRRDEQSRLSVTPPPKQSRRRSCRAVRPPLAAVVIKERFVKVEREEKAVKFKVRAAVTVRRKNEDLGGAIANQVDALCDKLGRSVLMELVSTEMDPGRPPISPLQRSVRRIQSHHASPASKFSLDAKPGTRKPRSSNEAELRGWFEKKDAKTDRVVYAAEFTVDSNFNEAGAITVLNRHQREFFLESIVVEGFACGPIHFPCNSWVQPSRLHPTKRIFFSNKPYLPSQTPAGLKELRQQELKELRGDGKGERKITDRIYDYDVYNDLGNPDKGIQFARPVLGGDKMPYPRRLRTGRAPTTTDKDAERRVEDPLPVYAPRDDQFEEGKVEMITAGARKAVLHNLLPLLVASISPESHDFKAFHEVDNLFKEGLRLKQSLQDQLFHKLPLVSKIQDLSEAKLRYDTPDIITKDKFAWLRDDEFARQTLAGINPVNIERLQAFPPISKLDPAIYGPPESAIREEHIIRHLDGLSVQQALEANKLFMLDYHDAYMPFLDRINAQDGRKAYGTRTIFFLSEQETLKPIAIELSLPPARVGDSRAKRVFTPPVDATSCWLWQLAKAHVCSNDAGVHQLVNHWLKTHACMEPFIVAAHRQLSAMHPIYKLLKPHMRYTLQVNALARQILISGGGIIESSFTPGPIGMEICAAAYRQNWRIDQETLPADLIKRQVISAVLNPIGAPLS
;
A
#
# COMPACT_ATOMS: atom_id res chain seq x y z
N MET A 1 -61.55 48.27 16.46
CA MET A 1 -60.37 49.14 16.26
C MET A 1 -59.42 48.34 15.37
N TYR A 2 -59.51 48.54 14.06
CA TYR A 2 -58.76 49.54 13.28
C TYR A 2 -57.29 49.13 13.08
N GLU A 3 -56.70 49.15 11.88
CA GLU A 3 -57.13 48.77 10.52
C GLU A 3 -55.89 48.93 9.61
N ILE A 4 -55.68 47.90 8.79
CA ILE A 4 -55.05 47.85 7.46
C ILE A 4 -54.99 49.24 6.74
N PRO A 5 -53.85 49.63 6.11
CA PRO A 5 -53.75 49.38 4.66
C PRO A 5 -52.37 48.99 4.07
N ILE A 6 -52.48 48.23 2.98
CA ILE A 6 -51.45 47.87 1.99
C ILE A 6 -51.55 48.85 0.80
N PRO A 7 -50.44 49.19 0.12
CA PRO A 7 -50.49 49.60 -1.27
C PRO A 7 -49.93 48.52 -2.22
N ARG A 8 -50.77 48.03 -3.13
CA ARG A 8 -50.35 47.37 -4.39
C ARG A 8 -50.71 48.28 -5.54
N SER A 9 -49.83 48.41 -6.53
CA SER A 9 -50.24 48.82 -7.87
C SER A 9 -49.55 47.94 -8.93
N ARG A 10 -50.27 47.70 -10.02
CA ARG A 10 -49.80 47.04 -11.25
C ARG A 10 -50.16 47.95 -12.41
N LYS A 11 -49.24 48.18 -13.35
CA LYS A 11 -49.59 48.37 -14.76
C LYS A 11 -48.66 47.53 -15.64
N ARG A 12 -49.17 47.13 -16.81
CA ARG A 12 -48.46 46.35 -17.83
C ARG A 12 -47.87 47.30 -18.88
N GLY A 13 -46.73 46.93 -19.44
CA GLY A 13 -46.25 47.37 -20.74
C GLY A 13 -46.05 46.14 -21.64
N LYS A 14 -46.06 46.34 -22.96
CA LYS A 14 -45.87 45.30 -24.00
C LYS A 14 -44.94 45.87 -25.08
N GLN A 15 -44.24 44.98 -25.79
CA GLN A 15 -43.49 45.26 -27.03
C GLN A 15 -42.25 46.18 -26.82
N GLU A 16 -41.20 46.15 -27.65
CA GLU A 16 -40.96 45.38 -28.89
C GLU A 16 -39.46 45.02 -29.06
N LEU A 17 -39.12 44.16 -30.02
CA LEU A 17 -37.75 43.96 -30.54
C LEU A 17 -37.48 44.93 -31.71
N PRO A 18 -36.21 45.29 -31.97
CA PRO A 18 -35.56 44.72 -33.16
C PRO A 18 -34.05 44.42 -33.02
N ASP A 19 -33.52 43.65 -33.97
CA ASP A 19 -32.12 43.22 -34.06
C ASP A 19 -31.14 44.30 -34.57
N SER A 20 -29.85 44.19 -34.19
CA SER A 20 -28.72 44.40 -35.15
C SER A 20 -27.33 43.98 -34.63
N PHE A 21 -26.68 43.10 -35.40
CA PHE A 21 -25.23 42.99 -35.68
C PHE A 21 -24.16 42.92 -34.55
N LEU A 22 -23.81 41.68 -34.21
CA LEU A 22 -22.47 41.07 -34.46
C LEU A 22 -21.20 41.94 -34.34
N LYS A 23 -20.31 41.60 -33.37
CA LYS A 23 -18.97 41.03 -33.69
C LYS A 23 -18.21 40.41 -32.50
N ASN A 24 -17.67 39.23 -32.80
CA ASN A 24 -16.68 38.38 -32.12
C ASN A 24 -15.82 38.97 -30.98
N SER A 25 -15.71 38.22 -29.88
CA SER A 25 -14.46 37.53 -29.57
C SER A 25 -14.73 36.23 -28.79
N SER A 26 -14.06 35.13 -29.15
CA SER A 26 -14.31 33.80 -28.61
C SER A 26 -13.02 33.16 -28.07
N THR A 27 -12.94 32.99 -26.75
CA THR A 27 -11.85 32.30 -26.04
C THR A 27 -12.40 31.30 -25.03
N SER A 28 -13.06 30.26 -25.54
CA SER A 28 -13.44 29.09 -24.75
C SER A 28 -12.21 28.27 -24.34
N PHE A 29 -11.76 28.39 -23.09
CA PHE A 29 -10.81 27.43 -22.52
C PHE A 29 -11.56 26.17 -22.08
N ASP A 30 -11.56 25.17 -22.97
CA ASP A 30 -12.14 23.85 -22.71
C ASP A 30 -11.25 23.06 -21.73
N PHE A 31 -11.63 23.09 -20.45
CA PHE A 31 -11.02 22.23 -19.43
C PHE A 31 -11.57 20.80 -19.55
N GLY A 32 -10.95 20.03 -20.45
CA GLY A 32 -11.24 18.63 -20.66
C GLY A 32 -11.29 17.83 -19.36
N LYS A 33 -12.35 17.05 -19.19
CA LYS A 33 -12.63 16.24 -18.00
C LYS A 33 -11.66 15.06 -17.90
N ASP A 34 -10.52 15.29 -17.25
CA ASP A 34 -9.54 14.25 -16.91
C ASP A 34 -9.96 13.51 -15.62
N PRO A 35 -10.44 12.26 -15.69
CA PRO A 35 -10.97 11.54 -14.53
C PRO A 35 -9.88 11.11 -13.54
N THR A 36 -8.59 11.21 -13.88
CA THR A 36 -7.49 10.76 -13.02
C THR A 36 -7.27 11.67 -11.81
N LYS A 37 -7.69 12.93 -11.88
CA LYS A 37 -7.40 13.97 -10.87
C LYS A 37 -8.30 13.93 -9.64
N MET A 38 -9.43 13.20 -9.65
CA MET A 38 -10.34 13.12 -8.50
C MET A 38 -9.84 12.24 -7.35
N ALA A 39 -8.95 11.27 -7.60
CA ALA A 39 -8.50 10.31 -6.58
C ALA A 39 -7.46 10.86 -5.57
N ALA A 40 -7.11 12.14 -5.66
CA ALA A 40 -5.89 12.67 -5.03
C ALA A 40 -5.98 12.95 -3.52
N SER A 41 -7.16 13.38 -3.02
CA SER A 41 -7.36 13.69 -1.60
C SER A 41 -7.82 12.48 -0.76
N SER A 42 -8.07 11.34 -1.39
CA SER A 42 -8.76 10.21 -0.76
C SER A 42 -7.87 9.03 -0.40
N GLU A 43 -6.76 8.78 -1.10
CA GLU A 43 -5.85 7.65 -0.83
C GLU A 43 -5.11 7.72 0.53
N ILE A 44 -5.05 8.90 1.16
CA ILE A 44 -4.41 9.11 2.47
C ILE A 44 -5.45 9.16 3.61
N LEU A 45 -6.73 9.38 3.26
CA LEU A 45 -7.85 9.58 4.21
C LEU A 45 -9.04 8.64 3.93
N GLY A 46 -8.82 7.53 3.23
CA GLY A 46 -9.71 6.37 3.18
C GLY A 46 -10.97 6.45 2.31
N SER A 47 -11.11 7.40 1.38
CA SER A 47 -12.29 7.49 0.49
C SER A 47 -12.11 6.71 -0.83
N SER A 48 -12.36 5.40 -0.80
CA SER A 48 -12.28 4.56 -2.00
C SER A 48 -13.40 4.86 -3.01
N PHE A 49 -13.08 5.58 -4.09
CA PHE A 49 -13.93 5.63 -5.27
C PHE A 49 -13.77 4.35 -6.11
N LEU A 50 -14.84 3.55 -6.23
CA LEU A 50 -14.91 2.42 -7.16
C LEU A 50 -15.07 2.94 -8.60
N GLN A 51 -13.97 3.34 -9.22
CA GLN A 51 -13.97 3.75 -10.63
C GLN A 51 -13.92 2.49 -11.52
N GLN A 52 -15.07 2.11 -12.06
CA GLN A 52 -15.25 0.92 -12.90
C GLN A 52 -14.48 1.08 -14.22
N THR A 53 -13.43 0.27 -14.43
CA THR A 53 -12.61 0.35 -15.65
C THR A 53 -13.33 -0.24 -16.85
N SER A 54 -13.67 0.61 -17.82
CA SER A 54 -14.45 0.28 -19.01
C SER A 54 -13.66 -0.48 -20.09
N LEU A 55 -13.29 -1.74 -19.81
CA LEU A 55 -12.61 -2.65 -20.76
C LEU A 55 -13.21 -4.07 -20.81
N LEU A 56 -14.52 -4.22 -20.54
CA LEU A 56 -15.32 -5.38 -20.96
C LEU A 56 -16.69 -4.88 -21.48
N PRO A 57 -17.28 -5.56 -22.50
CA PRO A 57 -18.57 -5.16 -23.06
C PRO A 57 -19.74 -5.47 -22.11
N SER A 58 -20.80 -4.67 -22.20
CA SER A 58 -21.98 -4.75 -21.33
C SER A 58 -22.81 -6.01 -21.56
N TRP A 59 -23.02 -6.78 -20.49
CA TRP A 59 -23.96 -7.91 -20.48
C TRP A 59 -25.41 -7.43 -20.41
N ASN A 60 -25.96 -7.04 -21.56
CA ASN A 60 -27.42 -6.87 -21.75
C ASN A 60 -27.78 -6.97 -23.24
N SER A 61 -27.90 -8.21 -23.75
CA SER A 61 -28.57 -8.54 -25.01
C SER A 61 -29.02 -10.01 -25.00
N PRO A 62 -30.23 -10.36 -25.48
CA PRO A 62 -30.88 -11.62 -25.13
C PRO A 62 -30.61 -12.75 -26.13
N LEU A 63 -29.50 -13.46 -25.98
CA LEU A 63 -29.27 -14.76 -26.63
C LEU A 63 -28.77 -15.79 -25.60
N PHE A 64 -29.04 -17.08 -25.86
CA PHE A 64 -28.77 -18.22 -24.98
C PHE A 64 -29.59 -18.28 -23.68
N ARG A 65 -30.93 -18.26 -23.81
CA ARG A 65 -31.74 -19.22 -23.03
C ARG A 65 -31.58 -20.60 -23.66
N ARG A 66 -31.02 -21.56 -22.92
CA ARG A 66 -31.38 -22.98 -22.98
C ARG A 66 -30.75 -23.72 -21.80
N ASP A 67 -31.59 -24.38 -21.01
CA ASP A 67 -31.16 -25.39 -20.05
C ASP A 67 -30.68 -26.64 -20.80
N GLU A 68 -29.58 -27.24 -20.35
CA GLU A 68 -29.50 -28.69 -20.26
C GLU A 68 -28.48 -29.12 -19.19
N GLN A 69 -28.71 -30.28 -18.56
CA GLN A 69 -27.92 -30.75 -17.43
C GLN A 69 -26.82 -31.70 -17.89
N SER A 70 -25.57 -31.44 -17.49
CA SER A 70 -24.51 -32.46 -17.54
C SER A 70 -23.61 -32.39 -16.30
N ARG A 71 -23.73 -33.37 -15.41
CA ARG A 71 -22.81 -33.58 -14.29
C ARG A 71 -21.64 -34.45 -14.75
N LEU A 72 -20.43 -33.90 -14.78
CA LEU A 72 -19.20 -34.69 -14.96
C LEU A 72 -18.37 -34.65 -13.67
N SER A 73 -18.54 -35.67 -12.84
CA SER A 73 -17.73 -35.95 -11.66
C SER A 73 -16.53 -36.82 -12.02
N VAL A 74 -15.33 -36.46 -11.57
CA VAL A 74 -14.10 -37.21 -11.83
C VAL A 74 -13.60 -37.85 -10.54
N THR A 75 -13.64 -39.18 -10.46
CA THR A 75 -13.17 -39.97 -9.31
C THR A 75 -11.69 -40.36 -9.45
N PRO A 76 -10.91 -40.40 -8.35
CA PRO A 76 -9.49 -40.80 -8.39
C PRO A 76 -9.31 -42.34 -8.36
N PRO A 77 -8.26 -42.88 -9.01
CA PRO A 77 -7.95 -44.32 -8.98
C PRO A 77 -7.26 -44.77 -7.67
N PRO A 78 -7.33 -46.07 -7.32
CA PRO A 78 -6.92 -46.57 -6.01
C PRO A 78 -5.40 -46.81 -5.86
N LYS A 79 -4.92 -46.76 -4.62
CA LYS A 79 -3.56 -47.20 -4.23
C LYS A 79 -3.58 -48.71 -3.91
N GLN A 80 -2.61 -49.46 -4.42
CA GLN A 80 -2.22 -50.75 -3.85
C GLN A 80 -0.71 -50.78 -3.55
N SER A 81 -0.35 -51.36 -2.40
CA SER A 81 1.05 -51.53 -1.98
C SER A 81 1.44 -53.01 -2.00
N ARG A 82 2.65 -53.34 -2.46
CA ARG A 82 3.31 -54.61 -2.13
C ARG A 82 4.80 -54.40 -1.85
N ARG A 83 5.20 -54.71 -0.60
CA ARG A 83 6.61 -54.88 -0.19
C ARG A 83 7.17 -56.17 -0.81
N ARG A 84 8.49 -56.22 -1.05
CA ARG A 84 9.30 -57.46 -0.94
C ARG A 84 10.76 -57.14 -0.60
N SER A 85 11.47 -58.14 -0.07
CA SER A 85 12.76 -57.99 0.66
C SER A 85 13.99 -58.40 -0.16
N CYS A 86 15.19 -58.24 0.41
CA CYS A 86 16.48 -58.36 -0.27
C CYS A 86 17.31 -59.61 0.15
N ARG A 87 18.35 -59.93 -0.65
CA ARG A 87 19.51 -60.84 -0.41
C ARG A 87 19.21 -62.36 -0.43
N ALA A 88 20.08 -63.26 -0.94
CA ALA A 88 21.36 -63.14 -1.69
C ALA A 88 21.48 -64.30 -2.75
N VAL A 89 22.58 -64.96 -3.19
CA VAL A 89 23.97 -65.18 -2.71
C VAL A 89 25.03 -65.04 -3.86
N ARG A 90 25.78 -66.10 -4.25
CA ARG A 90 27.00 -66.20 -5.12
C ARG A 90 27.34 -67.70 -5.37
N PRO A 91 28.32 -68.13 -6.23
CA PRO A 91 29.21 -67.39 -7.14
C PRO A 91 28.80 -67.64 -8.63
N PRO A 92 29.50 -68.31 -9.60
CA PRO A 92 30.83 -68.96 -9.70
C PRO A 92 31.85 -68.12 -10.53
N LEU A 93 32.69 -68.76 -11.36
CA LEU A 93 33.66 -68.21 -12.35
C LEU A 93 33.37 -68.85 -13.73
N ALA A 94 33.84 -68.34 -14.89
CA ALA A 94 34.97 -67.44 -15.15
C ALA A 94 34.60 -66.30 -16.18
N ALA A 95 35.38 -65.82 -17.18
CA ALA A 95 36.62 -66.28 -17.82
C ALA A 95 37.53 -65.10 -18.33
N VAL A 96 38.21 -65.31 -19.47
CA VAL A 96 39.40 -64.59 -19.98
C VAL A 96 39.10 -63.68 -21.20
N VAL A 97 39.66 -62.46 -21.17
CA VAL A 97 40.31 -61.64 -22.25
C VAL A 97 39.89 -61.93 -23.70
N ILE A 98 39.45 -60.96 -24.54
CA ILE A 98 40.24 -59.82 -25.08
C ILE A 98 39.55 -58.46 -24.86
N LYS A 99 40.35 -57.38 -24.71
CA LYS A 99 39.86 -56.01 -24.59
C LYS A 99 40.70 -55.01 -25.38
N GLU A 100 40.32 -54.76 -26.62
CA GLU A 100 40.94 -53.75 -27.48
C GLU A 100 40.74 -52.34 -26.89
N ARG A 101 41.81 -51.53 -26.91
CA ARG A 101 41.78 -50.14 -26.44
C ARG A 101 41.52 -49.17 -27.60
N PHE A 102 40.25 -48.96 -27.93
CA PHE A 102 39.87 -47.78 -28.72
C PHE A 102 40.10 -46.51 -27.89
N VAL A 103 41.25 -45.86 -28.11
CA VAL A 103 41.55 -44.54 -27.54
C VAL A 103 40.76 -43.50 -28.33
N LYS A 104 39.51 -43.25 -27.91
CA LYS A 104 38.69 -42.18 -28.47
C LYS A 104 39.28 -40.83 -28.04
N VAL A 105 40.13 -40.25 -28.88
CA VAL A 105 40.67 -38.90 -28.69
C VAL A 105 39.57 -37.90 -29.03
N GLU A 106 38.74 -37.57 -28.04
CA GLU A 106 37.83 -36.44 -28.13
C GLU A 106 38.66 -35.15 -28.17
N ARG A 107 38.79 -34.57 -29.37
CA ARG A 107 39.26 -33.19 -29.53
C ARG A 107 38.25 -32.28 -28.85
N GLU A 108 38.72 -31.33 -28.04
CA GLU A 108 37.91 -30.18 -27.63
C GLU A 108 37.59 -29.36 -28.89
N GLU A 109 36.41 -29.57 -29.47
CA GLU A 109 35.87 -28.63 -30.45
C GLU A 109 35.65 -27.29 -29.74
N LYS A 110 36.41 -26.27 -30.18
CA LYS A 110 36.23 -24.91 -29.65
C LYS A 110 34.82 -24.45 -29.99
N ALA A 111 34.00 -24.24 -28.97
CA ALA A 111 32.62 -23.79 -29.14
C ALA A 111 32.57 -22.57 -30.08
N VAL A 112 31.82 -22.69 -31.17
CA VAL A 112 31.64 -21.62 -32.15
C VAL A 112 31.02 -20.42 -31.45
N LYS A 113 31.66 -19.24 -31.54
CA LYS A 113 31.14 -18.01 -30.95
C LYS A 113 30.17 -17.32 -31.88
N PHE A 114 29.01 -16.93 -31.34
CA PHE A 114 27.99 -16.16 -32.05
C PHE A 114 27.64 -14.89 -31.29
N LYS A 115 26.94 -13.97 -31.97
CA LYS A 115 26.53 -12.68 -31.43
C LYS A 115 25.04 -12.68 -31.12
N VAL A 116 24.69 -12.17 -29.95
CA VAL A 116 23.29 -11.88 -29.57
C VAL A 116 23.16 -10.39 -29.27
N ARG A 117 22.00 -9.82 -29.60
CA ARG A 117 21.74 -8.37 -29.46
C ARG A 117 20.69 -8.14 -28.40
N ALA A 118 20.85 -7.09 -27.61
CA ALA A 118 19.88 -6.69 -26.61
C ALA A 118 19.32 -5.29 -26.89
N ALA A 119 17.99 -5.19 -26.92
CA ALA A 119 17.27 -3.93 -26.79
C ALA A 119 17.07 -3.64 -25.30
N VAL A 120 17.52 -2.46 -24.86
CA VAL A 120 17.55 -2.04 -23.44
C VAL A 120 16.68 -0.80 -23.30
N THR A 121 15.51 -0.95 -22.67
CA THR A 121 14.54 0.14 -22.46
C THR A 121 14.83 0.82 -21.13
N VAL A 122 15.21 2.10 -21.19
CA VAL A 122 15.41 2.96 -20.02
C VAL A 122 14.34 4.04 -20.01
N ARG A 123 13.72 4.25 -18.85
CA ARG A 123 12.84 5.40 -18.60
C ARG A 123 13.66 6.55 -18.03
N ARG A 124 13.48 7.75 -18.58
CA ARG A 124 14.08 8.98 -18.08
C ARG A 124 13.27 9.55 -16.93
N LYS A 125 13.95 10.38 -16.14
CA LYS A 125 13.38 11.26 -15.13
C LYS A 125 13.19 12.64 -15.76
N ASN A 126 12.19 13.42 -15.36
CA ASN A 126 12.11 14.82 -15.80
C ASN A 126 13.36 15.57 -15.37
N GLU A 127 13.95 16.34 -16.30
CA GLU A 127 15.27 16.95 -16.10
C GLU A 127 15.18 18.32 -15.44
N ASP A 128 15.75 18.39 -14.23
CA ASP A 128 16.15 19.63 -13.60
C ASP A 128 17.46 20.16 -14.21
N LEU A 129 17.80 21.43 -13.95
CA LEU A 129 19.00 22.07 -14.54
C LEU A 129 20.30 21.31 -14.19
N GLY A 130 20.40 20.77 -12.98
CA GLY A 130 21.50 19.89 -12.58
C GLY A 130 21.48 18.53 -13.28
N GLY A 131 20.30 18.02 -13.62
CA GLY A 131 20.13 16.81 -14.40
C GLY A 131 20.62 16.92 -15.83
N ALA A 132 20.34 18.03 -16.52
CA ALA A 132 20.83 18.28 -17.86
C ALA A 132 22.37 18.32 -17.92
N ILE A 133 23.01 18.97 -16.94
CA ILE A 133 24.48 19.02 -16.82
C ILE A 133 25.05 17.62 -16.57
N ALA A 134 24.47 16.86 -15.63
CA ALA A 134 24.92 15.52 -15.32
C ALA A 134 24.74 14.55 -16.51
N ASN A 135 23.65 14.66 -17.26
CA ASN A 135 23.41 13.86 -18.47
C ASN A 135 24.45 14.18 -19.58
N GLN A 136 24.94 15.42 -19.69
CA GLN A 136 26.08 15.74 -20.55
C GLN A 136 27.40 15.12 -20.07
N VAL A 137 27.65 15.11 -18.76
CA VAL A 137 28.84 14.47 -18.15
C VAL A 137 28.81 12.95 -18.36
N ASP A 138 27.65 12.31 -18.21
CA ASP A 138 27.50 10.87 -18.38
C ASP A 138 27.68 10.46 -19.86
N ALA A 139 27.10 11.23 -20.79
CA ALA A 139 27.34 11.08 -22.22
C ALA A 139 28.83 11.29 -22.61
N LEU A 140 29.55 12.20 -21.94
CA LEU A 140 31.00 12.36 -22.11
C LEU A 140 31.78 11.18 -21.51
N CYS A 141 31.30 10.59 -20.42
CA CYS A 141 31.89 9.39 -19.80
C CYS A 141 31.77 8.15 -20.71
N ASP A 142 30.68 7.99 -21.48
CA ASP A 142 30.56 6.92 -22.47
C ASP A 142 31.65 6.98 -23.53
N LYS A 143 31.96 8.18 -24.05
CA LYS A 143 33.08 8.41 -24.99
C LYS A 143 34.47 8.11 -24.41
N LEU A 144 34.56 7.92 -23.10
CA LEU A 144 35.79 7.58 -22.36
C LEU A 144 35.76 6.13 -21.81
N GLY A 145 34.88 5.25 -22.32
CA GLY A 145 34.81 3.85 -21.92
C GLY A 145 34.23 3.61 -20.51
N ARG A 146 33.51 4.60 -19.96
CA ARG A 146 32.84 4.52 -18.65
C ARG A 146 31.33 4.32 -18.81
N SER A 147 30.95 3.44 -19.73
CA SER A 147 29.57 3.12 -20.07
C SER A 147 28.94 2.11 -19.11
N VAL A 148 27.61 1.94 -19.22
CA VAL A 148 26.88 0.86 -18.54
C VAL A 148 27.33 -0.48 -19.09
N LEU A 149 27.90 -1.33 -18.24
CA LEU A 149 28.33 -2.68 -18.60
C LEU A 149 27.25 -3.70 -18.26
N MET A 150 27.16 -4.73 -19.10
CA MET A 150 26.23 -5.84 -18.92
C MET A 150 26.92 -7.18 -19.15
N GLU A 151 26.44 -8.23 -18.46
CA GLU A 151 26.95 -9.60 -18.61
C GLU A 151 25.77 -10.58 -18.55
N LEU A 152 25.59 -11.38 -19.61
CA LEU A 152 24.58 -12.45 -19.64
C LEU A 152 25.08 -13.65 -18.84
N VAL A 153 24.20 -14.29 -18.09
CA VAL A 153 24.49 -15.50 -17.31
C VAL A 153 23.54 -16.63 -17.74
N SER A 154 24.14 -17.75 -18.11
CA SER A 154 23.43 -18.95 -18.58
C SER A 154 22.62 -19.61 -17.45
N THR A 155 21.58 -20.34 -17.83
CA THR A 155 20.93 -21.34 -16.97
C THR A 155 21.88 -22.47 -16.57
N GLU A 156 22.93 -22.71 -17.35
CA GLU A 156 23.89 -23.80 -17.20
C GLU A 156 25.19 -23.41 -16.48
N MET A 157 25.84 -24.44 -15.91
CA MET A 157 27.19 -24.33 -15.37
C MET A 157 28.24 -24.42 -16.47
N ASP A 158 29.40 -23.80 -16.24
CA ASP A 158 30.64 -24.25 -16.87
C ASP A 158 30.88 -25.72 -16.43
N PRO A 159 31.08 -26.69 -17.37
CA PRO A 159 31.46 -28.06 -17.01
C PRO A 159 32.73 -28.12 -16.16
N GLY A 160 33.59 -27.09 -16.26
CA GLY A 160 34.92 -27.01 -15.68
C GLY A 160 35.92 -27.81 -16.51
N ARG A 161 37.21 -27.44 -16.42
CA ARG A 161 38.27 -28.24 -17.06
C ARG A 161 38.26 -29.68 -16.52
N PRO A 162 38.32 -30.70 -17.39
CA PRO A 162 38.43 -32.09 -16.94
C PRO A 162 39.71 -32.29 -16.11
N PRO A 163 39.72 -33.23 -15.16
CA PRO A 163 40.92 -33.52 -14.37
C PRO A 163 42.07 -33.96 -15.30
N ILE A 164 43.18 -33.25 -15.22
CA ILE A 164 44.39 -33.47 -16.04
C ILE A 164 44.79 -34.95 -15.96
N SER A 165 44.83 -35.63 -17.12
CA SER A 165 45.09 -37.07 -17.15
C SER A 165 46.51 -37.40 -16.63
N PRO A 166 46.76 -38.64 -16.16
CA PRO A 166 48.10 -39.02 -15.69
C PRO A 166 49.19 -38.80 -16.75
N LEU A 167 48.88 -39.04 -18.03
CA LEU A 167 49.76 -38.74 -19.16
C LEU A 167 50.01 -37.24 -19.33
N GLN A 168 48.97 -36.41 -19.26
CA GLN A 168 49.12 -34.94 -19.33
C GLN A 168 49.90 -34.38 -18.12
N ARG A 169 49.77 -34.99 -16.93
CA ARG A 169 50.63 -34.67 -15.77
C ARG A 169 52.10 -34.98 -16.08
N SER A 170 52.41 -36.15 -16.62
CA SER A 170 53.79 -36.52 -16.99
C SER A 170 54.38 -35.59 -18.05
N VAL A 171 53.64 -35.27 -19.12
CA VAL A 171 54.09 -34.34 -20.18
C VAL A 171 54.36 -32.95 -19.60
N ARG A 172 53.48 -32.42 -18.75
CA ARG A 172 53.72 -31.12 -18.07
C ARG A 172 54.91 -31.14 -17.12
N ARG A 173 55.18 -32.29 -16.46
CA ARG A 173 56.34 -32.47 -15.57
C ARG A 173 57.67 -32.48 -16.34
N ILE A 174 57.67 -32.98 -17.57
CA ILE A 174 58.83 -32.93 -18.48
C ILE A 174 59.02 -31.49 -19.00
N GLN A 175 57.96 -30.84 -19.47
CA GLN A 175 58.01 -29.46 -19.97
C GLN A 175 58.45 -28.45 -18.90
N SER A 176 58.09 -28.64 -17.63
CA SER A 176 58.49 -27.74 -16.54
C SER A 176 59.99 -27.77 -16.18
N HIS A 177 60.76 -28.73 -16.72
CA HIS A 177 62.22 -28.78 -16.53
C HIS A 177 63.00 -27.86 -17.50
N HIS A 178 62.36 -27.36 -18.56
CA HIS A 178 63.00 -26.53 -19.59
C HIS A 178 62.46 -25.08 -19.63
N ALA A 179 61.70 -24.65 -18.62
CA ALA A 179 60.99 -23.38 -18.61
C ALA A 179 61.56 -22.35 -17.61
N SER A 180 61.81 -21.13 -18.11
CA SER A 180 62.39 -19.99 -17.37
C SER A 180 61.54 -19.58 -16.13
N PRO A 181 62.12 -19.08 -15.03
CA PRO A 181 61.42 -18.86 -13.75
C PRO A 181 60.10 -18.08 -13.82
N ALA A 182 59.99 -17.08 -14.71
CA ALA A 182 58.78 -16.28 -14.89
C ALA A 182 57.54 -17.12 -15.27
N SER A 183 57.72 -18.31 -15.85
CA SER A 183 56.62 -19.20 -16.26
C SER A 183 56.00 -20.02 -15.11
N LYS A 184 56.68 -20.15 -13.96
CA LYS A 184 56.27 -21.09 -12.90
C LYS A 184 55.07 -20.61 -12.07
N PHE A 185 54.77 -19.31 -12.07
CA PHE A 185 53.72 -18.70 -11.23
C PHE A 185 52.26 -18.98 -11.66
N SER A 186 52.03 -19.72 -12.74
CA SER A 186 50.68 -19.91 -13.32
C SER A 186 50.11 -21.35 -13.20
N LEU A 187 50.83 -22.27 -12.56
CA LEU A 187 50.54 -23.72 -12.69
C LEU A 187 49.74 -24.35 -11.54
N ASP A 188 49.73 -23.78 -10.33
CA ASP A 188 49.07 -24.35 -9.15
C ASP A 188 47.67 -23.75 -8.88
N ALA A 189 46.79 -23.81 -9.89
CA ALA A 189 45.38 -23.50 -9.71
C ALA A 189 44.64 -24.63 -8.96
N LYS A 190 44.03 -24.31 -7.81
CA LYS A 190 43.15 -25.24 -7.07
C LYS A 190 41.99 -25.75 -7.95
N PRO A 191 41.42 -26.94 -7.68
CA PRO A 191 40.24 -27.43 -8.39
C PRO A 191 39.12 -26.40 -8.36
N GLY A 192 38.74 -25.89 -9.53
CA GLY A 192 37.87 -24.73 -9.64
C GLY A 192 36.45 -25.04 -9.14
N THR A 193 35.91 -24.16 -8.31
CA THR A 193 34.46 -24.03 -8.12
C THR A 193 33.82 -23.83 -9.49
N ARG A 194 32.96 -24.75 -9.93
CA ARG A 194 32.17 -24.58 -11.16
C ARG A 194 31.38 -23.28 -11.03
N LYS A 195 31.61 -22.34 -11.93
CA LYS A 195 30.82 -21.10 -12.05
C LYS A 195 29.67 -21.31 -13.04
N PRO A 196 28.60 -20.50 -12.97
CA PRO A 196 27.69 -20.32 -14.10
C PRO A 196 28.47 -19.92 -15.36
N ARG A 197 28.04 -20.33 -16.56
CA ARG A 197 28.66 -19.80 -17.78
C ARG A 197 28.14 -18.37 -18.02
N SER A 198 29.02 -17.41 -18.22
CA SER A 198 28.66 -16.03 -18.56
C SER A 198 29.26 -15.59 -19.89
N SER A 199 28.73 -14.49 -20.45
CA SER A 199 29.31 -13.83 -21.62
C SER A 199 30.54 -13.01 -21.22
N ASN A 200 31.29 -12.51 -22.21
CA ASN A 200 32.11 -11.33 -21.97
C ASN A 200 31.22 -10.15 -21.53
N GLU A 201 31.79 -9.16 -20.84
CA GLU A 201 31.10 -7.89 -20.61
C GLU A 201 30.80 -7.18 -21.94
N ALA A 202 29.59 -6.66 -22.08
CA ALA A 202 29.15 -5.86 -23.22
C ALA A 202 28.80 -4.43 -22.77
N GLU A 203 29.22 -3.45 -23.56
CA GLU A 203 28.92 -2.04 -23.34
C GLU A 203 27.56 -1.65 -23.94
N LEU A 204 26.82 -0.80 -23.23
CA LEU A 204 25.61 -0.18 -23.75
C LEU A 204 25.96 0.95 -24.74
N ARG A 205 25.36 0.91 -25.93
CA ARG A 205 25.64 1.84 -27.04
C ARG A 205 24.44 2.73 -27.36
N GLY A 206 24.74 3.91 -27.93
CA GLY A 206 23.73 4.89 -28.35
C GLY A 206 23.35 5.91 -27.27
N TRP A 207 24.09 5.98 -26.14
CA TRP A 207 23.73 6.82 -24.99
C TRP A 207 24.01 8.30 -25.24
N PHE A 208 25.22 8.65 -25.69
CA PHE A 208 25.57 10.01 -26.12
C PHE A 208 24.69 10.49 -27.28
N GLU A 209 24.48 9.64 -28.28
CA GLU A 209 23.76 9.96 -29.52
C GLU A 209 22.28 10.27 -29.29
N LYS A 210 21.70 9.74 -28.20
CA LYS A 210 20.30 9.95 -27.81
C LYS A 210 20.16 10.89 -26.61
N LYS A 211 21.21 11.62 -26.21
CA LYS A 211 21.15 12.51 -25.03
C LYS A 211 20.00 13.52 -25.12
N ASP A 212 19.70 14.05 -26.32
CA ASP A 212 18.66 15.06 -26.55
C ASP A 212 17.26 14.48 -26.92
N ALA A 213 17.05 13.17 -26.70
CA ALA A 213 15.80 12.50 -27.03
C ALA A 213 14.63 12.97 -26.13
N LYS A 214 13.64 13.61 -26.75
CA LYS A 214 12.41 14.14 -26.10
C LYS A 214 11.37 13.06 -25.75
N THR A 215 11.80 11.85 -25.40
CA THR A 215 10.90 10.72 -25.10
C THR A 215 11.20 10.11 -23.74
N ASP A 216 10.17 9.98 -22.91
CA ASP A 216 10.23 9.41 -21.56
C ASP A 216 10.88 8.02 -21.51
N ARG A 217 10.79 7.27 -22.61
CA ARG A 217 11.44 5.98 -22.81
C ARG A 217 12.44 6.09 -23.95
N VAL A 218 13.64 5.57 -23.74
CA VAL A 218 14.69 5.48 -24.75
C VAL A 218 15.19 4.04 -24.82
N VAL A 219 15.24 3.50 -26.04
CA VAL A 219 15.78 2.16 -26.30
C VAL A 219 17.23 2.27 -26.75
N TYR A 220 18.12 1.61 -26.01
CA TYR A 220 19.54 1.49 -26.27
C TYR A 220 19.90 0.07 -26.75
N ALA A 221 21.12 -0.13 -27.26
CA ALA A 221 21.54 -1.41 -27.82
C ALA A 221 22.84 -1.92 -27.18
N ALA A 222 22.89 -3.21 -26.87
CA ALA A 222 24.13 -3.91 -26.50
C ALA A 222 24.31 -5.15 -27.40
N GLU A 223 25.56 -5.57 -27.64
CA GLU A 223 25.88 -6.75 -28.44
C GLU A 223 26.85 -7.65 -27.66
N PHE A 224 26.40 -8.86 -27.32
CA PHE A 224 27.16 -9.83 -26.54
C PHE A 224 27.75 -10.89 -27.47
N THR A 225 28.95 -11.38 -27.15
CA THR A 225 29.50 -12.58 -27.77
C THR A 225 29.35 -13.74 -26.80
N VAL A 226 28.72 -14.82 -27.26
CA VAL A 226 28.42 -16.04 -26.48
C VAL A 226 28.89 -17.28 -27.24
N ASP A 227 29.29 -18.31 -26.50
CA ASP A 227 29.66 -19.62 -27.05
C ASP A 227 28.40 -20.40 -27.48
N SER A 228 28.48 -21.21 -28.54
CA SER A 228 27.39 -22.05 -29.05
C SER A 228 26.76 -22.99 -28.01
N ASN A 229 27.50 -23.36 -26.97
CA ASN A 229 27.02 -24.18 -25.86
C ASN A 229 26.31 -23.38 -24.74
N PHE A 230 26.21 -22.06 -24.85
CA PHE A 230 25.65 -21.15 -23.83
C PHE A 230 24.17 -21.42 -23.53
N ASN A 231 23.45 -22.08 -24.44
CA ASN A 231 22.03 -22.44 -24.33
C ASN A 231 21.13 -21.21 -24.08
N GLU A 232 20.59 -21.05 -22.87
CA GLU A 232 19.63 -19.99 -22.53
C GLU A 232 20.22 -19.01 -21.49
N ALA A 233 20.08 -17.70 -21.73
CA ALA A 233 20.36 -16.68 -20.72
C ALA A 233 19.27 -16.65 -19.64
N GLY A 234 19.59 -17.06 -18.43
CA GLY A 234 18.64 -17.06 -17.29
C GLY A 234 18.68 -15.77 -16.45
N ALA A 235 19.81 -15.06 -16.47
CA ALA A 235 19.97 -13.75 -15.84
C ALA A 235 20.85 -12.83 -16.70
N ILE A 236 20.75 -11.53 -16.42
CA ILE A 236 21.68 -10.49 -16.89
C ILE A 236 22.10 -9.67 -15.68
N THR A 237 23.39 -9.37 -15.58
CA THR A 237 23.90 -8.44 -14.56
C THR A 237 24.24 -7.10 -15.20
N VAL A 238 24.06 -6.00 -14.46
CA VAL A 238 24.24 -4.63 -14.95
C VAL A 238 25.10 -3.84 -13.97
N LEU A 239 26.14 -3.17 -14.46
CA LEU A 239 27.00 -2.26 -13.71
C LEU A 239 26.92 -0.85 -14.31
N ASN A 240 26.37 0.09 -13.55
CA ASN A 240 26.28 1.49 -13.96
C ASN A 240 27.59 2.23 -13.61
N ARG A 241 28.32 2.73 -14.62
CA ARG A 241 29.53 3.56 -14.46
C ARG A 241 29.28 5.07 -14.62
N HIS A 242 28.03 5.47 -14.90
CA HIS A 242 27.57 6.86 -14.95
C HIS A 242 27.46 7.47 -13.54
N GLN A 243 27.35 8.79 -13.47
CA GLN A 243 27.23 9.58 -12.24
C GLN A 243 25.83 9.54 -11.65
N ARG A 244 24.77 9.42 -12.47
CA ARG A 244 23.37 9.29 -12.04
C ARG A 244 22.86 7.85 -12.07
N GLU A 245 21.81 7.59 -11.30
CA GLU A 245 20.97 6.41 -11.52
C GLU A 245 19.99 6.63 -12.67
N PHE A 246 19.58 5.54 -13.32
CA PHE A 246 18.55 5.53 -14.35
C PHE A 246 17.52 4.43 -14.06
N PHE A 247 16.28 4.56 -14.55
CA PHE A 247 15.26 3.52 -14.38
C PHE A 247 15.31 2.53 -15.55
N LEU A 248 15.78 1.32 -15.27
CA LEU A 248 15.81 0.23 -16.24
C LEU A 248 14.42 -0.43 -16.28
N GLU A 249 13.68 -0.23 -17.36
CA GLU A 249 12.32 -0.76 -17.51
C GLU A 249 12.35 -2.23 -17.95
N SER A 250 13.08 -2.55 -19.02
CA SER A 250 13.20 -3.92 -19.54
C SER A 250 14.46 -4.12 -20.38
N ILE A 251 14.91 -5.37 -20.49
CA ILE A 251 15.86 -5.81 -21.52
C ILE A 251 15.25 -6.97 -22.31
N VAL A 252 15.40 -6.97 -23.63
CA VAL A 252 15.01 -8.07 -24.53
C VAL A 252 16.22 -8.50 -25.34
N VAL A 253 16.57 -9.78 -25.33
CA VAL A 253 17.77 -10.33 -25.98
C VAL A 253 17.39 -11.28 -27.10
N GLU A 254 17.89 -11.00 -28.31
CA GLU A 254 17.59 -11.69 -29.55
C GLU A 254 18.84 -12.41 -30.13
N GLY A 255 18.61 -13.47 -30.90
CA GLY A 255 19.65 -14.27 -31.54
C GLY A 255 19.90 -15.65 -30.91
N PHE A 256 19.21 -15.99 -29.82
CA PHE A 256 19.18 -17.36 -29.29
C PHE A 256 18.20 -18.25 -30.07
N ALA A 257 18.54 -19.53 -30.24
CA ALA A 257 17.71 -20.51 -30.93
C ALA A 257 16.36 -20.79 -30.23
N CYS A 258 16.23 -20.44 -28.95
CA CYS A 258 14.98 -20.53 -28.18
C CYS A 258 14.04 -19.31 -28.39
N GLY A 259 14.37 -18.38 -29.28
CA GLY A 259 13.65 -17.12 -29.45
C GLY A 259 14.10 -16.01 -28.48
N PRO A 260 13.38 -14.87 -28.44
CA PRO A 260 13.75 -13.72 -27.63
C PRO A 260 13.61 -13.99 -26.12
N ILE A 261 14.60 -13.54 -25.35
CA ILE A 261 14.62 -13.69 -23.89
C ILE A 261 14.32 -12.33 -23.24
N HIS A 262 13.27 -12.28 -22.41
CA HIS A 262 12.78 -11.05 -21.80
C HIS A 262 13.17 -10.95 -20.32
N PHE A 263 13.73 -9.81 -19.93
CA PHE A 263 14.13 -9.45 -18.57
C PHE A 263 13.29 -8.24 -18.10
N PRO A 264 12.22 -8.45 -17.32
CA PRO A 264 11.32 -7.38 -16.88
C PRO A 264 11.89 -6.67 -15.64
N CYS A 265 12.85 -5.77 -15.85
CA CYS A 265 13.66 -5.16 -14.80
C CYS A 265 12.86 -4.27 -13.82
N ASN A 266 12.20 -3.24 -14.34
CA ASN A 266 11.42 -2.23 -13.59
C ASN A 266 12.10 -1.79 -12.27
N SER A 267 13.31 -1.25 -12.35
CA SER A 267 14.13 -0.87 -11.18
C SER A 267 15.10 0.26 -11.49
N TRP A 268 15.40 1.08 -10.49
CA TRP A 268 16.47 2.08 -10.56
C TRP A 268 17.85 1.39 -10.45
N VAL A 269 18.79 1.72 -11.33
CA VAL A 269 20.16 1.17 -11.33
C VAL A 269 21.15 2.21 -10.83
N GLN A 270 21.61 2.04 -9.59
CA GLN A 270 22.47 3.00 -8.89
C GLN A 270 23.89 3.04 -9.46
N PRO A 271 24.56 4.22 -9.46
CA PRO A 271 25.98 4.35 -9.78
C PRO A 271 26.87 3.40 -8.97
N SER A 272 27.87 2.82 -9.63
CA SER A 272 28.89 1.95 -9.01
C SER A 272 29.70 2.65 -7.90
N ARG A 273 29.80 3.99 -7.93
CA ARG A 273 30.36 4.80 -6.84
C ARG A 273 29.52 4.81 -5.55
N LEU A 274 28.26 4.37 -5.61
CA LEU A 274 27.36 4.21 -4.45
C LEU A 274 27.13 2.74 -4.12
N HIS A 275 26.92 1.90 -5.14
CA HIS A 275 26.67 0.46 -5.02
C HIS A 275 27.57 -0.28 -6.03
N PRO A 276 28.77 -0.74 -5.64
CA PRO A 276 29.75 -1.31 -6.57
C PRO A 276 29.44 -2.75 -7.04
N THR A 277 28.42 -3.40 -6.48
CA THR A 277 27.96 -4.71 -6.94
C THR A 277 27.20 -4.61 -8.27
N LYS A 278 27.35 -5.61 -9.15
CA LYS A 278 26.52 -5.68 -10.36
C LYS A 278 25.09 -6.01 -9.96
N ARG A 279 24.12 -5.21 -10.41
CA ARG A 279 22.69 -5.44 -10.17
C ARG A 279 22.20 -6.64 -10.98
N ILE A 280 21.46 -7.55 -10.35
CA ILE A 280 21.03 -8.81 -10.96
C ILE A 280 19.58 -8.69 -11.46
N PHE A 281 19.34 -9.08 -12.71
CA PHE A 281 18.00 -9.18 -13.29
C PHE A 281 17.78 -10.58 -13.89
N PHE A 282 16.68 -11.22 -13.52
CA PHE A 282 16.32 -12.56 -14.01
C PHE A 282 15.36 -12.48 -15.20
N SER A 283 15.32 -13.52 -16.03
CA SER A 283 14.34 -13.61 -17.11
C SER A 283 12.90 -13.71 -16.57
N ASN A 284 11.92 -13.49 -17.44
CA ASN A 284 10.50 -13.52 -17.08
C ASN A 284 10.02 -14.88 -16.53
N LYS A 285 10.72 -15.98 -16.86
CA LYS A 285 10.37 -17.36 -16.47
C LYS A 285 10.24 -17.54 -14.94
N PRO A 286 9.20 -18.26 -14.45
CA PRO A 286 9.04 -18.55 -13.03
C PRO A 286 9.77 -19.84 -12.61
N TYR A 287 10.37 -19.83 -11.42
CA TYR A 287 11.03 -20.99 -10.82
C TYR A 287 10.80 -21.07 -9.30
N LEU A 288 10.34 -22.22 -8.82
CA LEU A 288 10.47 -22.58 -7.40
C LEU A 288 11.96 -22.74 -7.01
N PRO A 289 12.32 -22.71 -5.71
CA PRO A 289 13.71 -22.89 -5.29
C PRO A 289 14.32 -24.22 -5.77
N SER A 290 13.55 -25.31 -5.71
CA SER A 290 13.92 -26.64 -6.21
C SER A 290 14.13 -26.70 -7.73
N GLN A 291 13.37 -25.90 -8.49
CA GLN A 291 13.38 -25.84 -9.96
C GLN A 291 14.37 -24.81 -10.52
N THR A 292 15.11 -24.09 -9.68
CA THR A 292 16.03 -23.03 -10.16
C THR A 292 17.18 -23.66 -10.96
N PRO A 293 17.42 -23.24 -12.22
CA PRO A 293 18.52 -23.75 -13.04
C PRO A 293 19.87 -23.58 -12.35
N ALA A 294 20.81 -24.50 -12.60
CA ALA A 294 22.05 -24.60 -11.83
C ALA A 294 22.87 -23.29 -11.83
N GLY A 295 23.03 -22.66 -13.00
CA GLY A 295 23.74 -21.39 -13.16
C GLY A 295 23.09 -20.20 -12.44
N LEU A 296 21.81 -20.30 -12.04
CA LEU A 296 21.08 -19.22 -11.38
C LEU A 296 21.00 -19.38 -9.85
N LYS A 297 21.44 -20.51 -9.28
CA LYS A 297 21.26 -20.80 -7.84
C LYS A 297 22.02 -19.83 -6.94
N GLU A 298 23.26 -19.50 -7.30
CA GLU A 298 24.10 -18.54 -6.55
C GLU A 298 23.52 -17.12 -6.65
N LEU A 299 23.22 -16.65 -7.87
CA LEU A 299 22.59 -15.33 -8.10
C LEU A 299 21.25 -15.19 -7.38
N ARG A 300 20.42 -16.24 -7.33
CA ARG A 300 19.14 -16.26 -6.59
C ARG A 300 19.35 -16.02 -5.08
N GLN A 301 20.42 -16.59 -4.52
CA GLN A 301 20.77 -16.41 -3.11
C GLN A 301 21.42 -15.04 -2.87
N GLN A 302 22.22 -14.54 -3.82
CA GLN A 302 22.88 -13.24 -3.75
C GLN A 302 21.88 -12.08 -3.74
N GLU A 303 20.98 -11.97 -4.73
CA GLU A 303 19.98 -10.87 -4.77
C GLU A 303 19.10 -10.90 -3.51
N LEU A 304 18.70 -12.07 -3.02
CA LEU A 304 17.96 -12.18 -1.74
C LEU A 304 18.80 -11.81 -0.51
N LYS A 305 20.13 -11.97 -0.54
CA LYS A 305 21.02 -11.48 0.52
C LYS A 305 21.14 -9.96 0.47
N GLU A 306 21.31 -9.38 -0.72
CA GLU A 306 21.38 -7.93 -0.93
C GLU A 306 20.07 -7.23 -0.52
N LEU A 307 18.91 -7.80 -0.90
CA LEU A 307 17.58 -7.30 -0.51
C LEU A 307 17.31 -7.37 1.00
N ARG A 308 17.93 -8.30 1.73
CA ARG A 308 17.78 -8.42 3.20
C ARG A 308 18.70 -7.48 3.99
N GLY A 309 19.83 -7.07 3.42
CA GLY A 309 20.88 -6.36 4.15
C GLY A 309 21.48 -7.19 5.30
N ASP A 310 22.00 -6.49 6.32
CA ASP A 310 22.67 -7.06 7.50
C ASP A 310 21.98 -6.69 8.83
N GLY A 311 20.82 -6.02 8.77
CA GLY A 311 20.09 -5.50 9.93
C GLY A 311 20.67 -4.22 10.56
N LYS A 312 21.74 -3.63 10.01
CA LYS A 312 22.47 -2.52 10.63
C LYS A 312 22.44 -1.23 9.80
N GLY A 313 22.92 -0.16 10.44
CA GLY A 313 23.07 1.18 9.86
C GLY A 313 21.75 1.89 9.53
N GLU A 314 21.87 3.16 9.20
CA GLU A 314 20.80 4.00 8.65
C GLU A 314 20.55 3.65 7.17
N ARG A 315 19.29 3.75 6.72
CA ARG A 315 18.91 3.49 5.33
C ARG A 315 19.00 4.75 4.48
N LYS A 316 19.70 4.65 3.35
CA LYS A 316 19.86 5.73 2.37
C LYS A 316 18.72 5.67 1.35
N ILE A 317 18.33 6.81 0.79
CA ILE A 317 17.28 6.89 -0.25
C ILE A 317 17.57 6.04 -1.51
N THR A 318 18.80 5.57 -1.73
CA THR A 318 19.19 4.66 -2.82
C THR A 318 19.22 3.18 -2.42
N ASP A 319 19.04 2.83 -1.15
CA ASP A 319 19.10 1.44 -0.66
C ASP A 319 17.87 0.64 -1.13
N ARG A 320 18.09 -0.63 -1.47
CA ARG A 320 17.04 -1.62 -1.77
C ARG A 320 16.91 -2.66 -0.64
N ILE A 321 17.01 -2.20 0.61
CA ILE A 321 17.11 -3.07 1.80
C ILE A 321 15.76 -3.09 2.52
N TYR A 322 15.17 -4.28 2.58
CA TYR A 322 13.88 -4.55 3.21
C TYR A 322 14.16 -5.24 4.54
N ASP A 323 13.80 -4.63 5.67
CA ASP A 323 13.91 -5.24 7.00
C ASP A 323 12.83 -4.70 7.95
N TYR A 324 12.66 -5.32 9.12
CA TYR A 324 11.60 -5.04 10.08
C TYR A 324 12.06 -4.17 11.24
N ASP A 325 11.16 -3.33 11.74
CA ASP A 325 11.34 -2.57 12.98
C ASP A 325 9.98 -2.25 13.64
N VAL A 326 10.00 -1.75 14.87
CA VAL A 326 8.81 -1.36 15.65
C VAL A 326 8.39 0.08 15.38
N TYR A 327 7.14 0.46 15.66
CA TYR A 327 6.70 1.85 15.55
C TYR A 327 7.20 2.66 16.76
N ASN A 328 8.48 3.00 16.73
CA ASN A 328 9.16 3.92 17.65
C ASN A 328 9.57 5.24 16.97
N ASP A 329 9.22 5.44 15.70
CA ASP A 329 9.49 6.65 14.91
C ASP A 329 8.31 7.64 14.87
N LEU A 330 7.26 7.43 15.67
CA LEU A 330 6.08 8.31 15.74
C LEU A 330 6.27 9.49 16.70
N GLY A 331 6.93 9.27 17.84
CA GLY A 331 7.18 10.31 18.85
C GLY A 331 8.34 11.23 18.50
N ASN A 332 8.37 12.43 19.09
CA ASN A 332 9.52 13.33 19.04
C ASN A 332 9.84 13.89 20.45
N PRO A 333 10.28 13.06 21.41
CA PRO A 333 10.54 13.49 22.80
C PRO A 333 11.63 14.57 22.93
N ASP A 334 12.53 14.71 21.94
CA ASP A 334 13.51 15.82 21.88
C ASP A 334 12.82 17.20 21.71
N LYS A 335 11.55 17.26 21.29
CA LYS A 335 10.71 18.47 21.29
C LYS A 335 9.92 18.69 22.59
N GLY A 336 10.03 17.79 23.56
CA GLY A 336 9.31 17.83 24.84
C GLY A 336 8.39 16.62 25.06
N ILE A 337 8.09 16.33 26.33
CA ILE A 337 7.35 15.14 26.79
C ILE A 337 5.96 15.00 26.14
N GLN A 338 5.30 16.11 25.80
CA GLN A 338 4.02 16.14 25.10
C GLN A 338 4.06 15.57 23.67
N PHE A 339 5.26 15.41 23.09
CA PHE A 339 5.50 14.75 21.80
C PHE A 339 6.05 13.33 21.92
N ALA A 340 6.33 12.82 23.14
CA ALA A 340 6.67 11.43 23.36
C ALA A 340 5.47 10.52 23.06
N ARG A 341 5.70 9.34 22.46
CA ARG A 341 4.65 8.37 22.12
C ARG A 341 5.13 6.95 22.47
N PRO A 342 4.25 6.04 22.92
CA PRO A 342 4.64 4.68 23.26
C PRO A 342 5.08 3.90 22.02
N VAL A 343 6.06 3.01 22.19
CA VAL A 343 6.56 2.13 21.12
C VAL A 343 5.54 1.02 20.85
N LEU A 344 5.04 0.94 19.62
CA LEU A 344 4.09 -0.11 19.21
C LEU A 344 4.84 -1.26 18.52
N GLY A 345 4.60 -2.49 18.98
CA GLY A 345 5.19 -3.72 18.45
C GLY A 345 5.82 -4.64 19.51
N GLY A 346 6.02 -4.17 20.74
CA GLY A 346 6.49 -4.97 21.87
C GLY A 346 5.37 -5.68 22.64
N ASP A 347 5.69 -6.48 23.65
CA ASP A 347 4.73 -7.34 24.36
C ASP A 347 3.61 -6.57 25.09
N LYS A 348 3.92 -5.34 25.54
CA LYS A 348 2.99 -4.41 26.18
C LYS A 348 1.93 -3.91 25.19
N MET A 349 2.36 -3.45 24.01
CA MET A 349 1.50 -2.97 22.93
C MET A 349 1.84 -3.73 21.63
N PRO A 350 1.28 -4.93 21.42
CA PRO A 350 1.46 -5.69 20.19
C PRO A 350 1.01 -4.89 18.98
N TYR A 351 1.78 -4.96 17.91
CA TYR A 351 1.52 -4.22 16.67
C TYR A 351 2.27 -4.86 15.50
N PRO A 352 1.79 -4.72 14.24
CA PRO A 352 2.57 -5.06 13.05
C PRO A 352 3.97 -4.42 13.05
N ARG A 353 4.91 -5.04 12.35
CA ARG A 353 6.24 -4.45 12.09
C ARG A 353 6.18 -3.54 10.88
N ARG A 354 6.87 -2.41 10.95
CA ARG A 354 7.08 -1.51 9.82
C ARG A 354 8.45 -1.74 9.17
N LEU A 355 8.67 -1.09 8.03
CA LEU A 355 9.96 -1.03 7.36
C LEU A 355 11.01 -0.34 8.26
N ARG A 356 12.12 -1.04 8.52
CA ARG A 356 13.28 -0.53 9.23
C ARG A 356 13.91 0.65 8.51
N THR A 357 14.10 1.76 9.21
CA THR A 357 14.83 2.95 8.73
C THR A 357 16.19 3.10 9.40
N GLY A 358 16.32 2.71 10.67
CA GLY A 358 17.62 2.52 11.33
C GLY A 358 18.43 3.78 11.57
N ARG A 359 17.77 4.94 11.63
CA ARG A 359 18.35 6.22 12.07
C ARG A 359 18.78 6.11 13.53
N ALA A 360 19.60 7.05 14.00
CA ALA A 360 19.97 7.10 15.42
C ALA A 360 18.73 7.28 16.33
N PRO A 361 18.77 6.81 17.60
CA PRO A 361 17.78 7.17 18.60
C PRO A 361 17.68 8.69 18.86
N THR A 362 16.65 9.12 19.58
CA THR A 362 16.57 10.50 20.07
C THR A 362 17.58 10.75 21.19
N THR A 363 17.83 12.02 21.53
CA THR A 363 18.76 12.37 22.63
C THR A 363 18.16 12.13 24.01
N THR A 364 16.83 12.24 24.11
CA THR A 364 16.05 12.11 25.35
C THR A 364 15.56 10.69 25.63
N ASP A 365 15.36 9.87 24.60
CA ASP A 365 14.85 8.50 24.70
C ASP A 365 15.65 7.56 23.76
N LYS A 366 16.19 6.47 24.31
CA LYS A 366 17.00 5.51 23.56
C LYS A 366 16.15 4.49 22.80
N ASP A 367 14.89 4.32 23.18
CA ASP A 367 13.97 3.38 22.53
C ASP A 367 13.21 4.05 21.36
N ALA A 368 13.14 5.38 21.31
CA ALA A 368 12.57 6.16 20.21
C ALA A 368 13.58 6.41 19.07
N GLU A 369 13.18 6.17 17.81
CA GLU A 369 14.02 6.49 16.63
C GLU A 369 13.85 7.98 16.25
N ARG A 370 14.96 8.70 16.07
CA ARG A 370 14.94 10.13 15.67
C ARG A 370 14.13 10.32 14.39
N ARG A 371 13.15 11.22 14.42
CA ARG A 371 12.28 11.55 13.28
C ARG A 371 12.99 12.31 12.15
N VAL A 372 12.39 12.24 10.96
CA VAL A 372 12.67 13.06 9.78
C VAL A 372 11.40 13.85 9.50
N GLU A 373 11.43 15.18 9.66
CA GLU A 373 10.24 16.02 9.51
C GLU A 373 10.07 16.48 8.05
N ASP A 374 8.83 16.76 7.62
CA ASP A 374 8.54 17.34 6.30
C ASP A 374 9.27 18.70 6.12
N PRO A 375 9.83 19.03 4.95
CA PRO A 375 9.75 18.33 3.65
C PRO A 375 10.94 17.39 3.37
N LEU A 376 11.65 16.88 4.39
CA LEU A 376 12.79 15.98 4.17
C LEU A 376 12.31 14.57 3.75
N PRO A 377 12.98 13.92 2.77
CA PRO A 377 12.53 12.65 2.23
C PRO A 377 12.72 11.49 3.23
N VAL A 378 11.63 10.78 3.53
CA VAL A 378 11.66 9.52 4.28
C VAL A 378 12.13 8.35 3.42
N TYR A 379 12.77 7.37 4.07
CA TYR A 379 13.20 6.13 3.40
C TYR A 379 12.03 5.18 3.13
N ALA A 380 11.87 4.83 1.86
CA ALA A 380 11.43 3.50 1.43
C ALA A 380 12.44 2.94 0.41
N PRO A 381 12.46 1.62 0.14
CA PRO A 381 13.38 1.01 -0.82
C PRO A 381 13.26 1.65 -2.19
N ARG A 382 14.38 1.84 -2.89
CA ARG A 382 14.43 2.72 -4.07
C ARG A 382 13.43 2.39 -5.18
N ASP A 383 13.04 1.12 -5.30
CA ASP A 383 12.08 0.62 -6.29
C ASP A 383 10.60 0.73 -5.84
N ASP A 384 10.32 0.99 -4.55
CA ASP A 384 8.98 1.15 -3.97
C ASP A 384 8.57 2.63 -3.80
N GLN A 385 9.52 3.55 -3.98
CA GLN A 385 9.28 4.99 -4.02
C GLN A 385 8.35 5.36 -5.19
N PHE A 386 7.56 6.42 -5.00
CA PHE A 386 6.61 6.89 -6.01
C PHE A 386 7.29 7.33 -7.33
N GLU A 387 6.61 7.07 -8.45
CA GLU A 387 6.87 7.76 -9.72
C GLU A 387 6.48 9.24 -9.61
N GLU A 388 7.11 10.14 -10.38
CA GLU A 388 7.09 11.59 -10.13
C GLU A 388 5.68 12.21 -10.08
N GLY A 389 4.81 11.89 -11.05
CA GLY A 389 3.42 12.37 -11.03
C GLY A 389 2.60 11.87 -9.83
N LYS A 390 2.97 10.74 -9.21
CA LYS A 390 2.36 10.26 -7.97
C LYS A 390 2.92 10.99 -6.74
N VAL A 391 4.21 11.38 -6.75
CA VAL A 391 4.79 12.30 -5.75
C VAL A 391 4.04 13.64 -5.78
N GLU A 392 3.83 14.22 -6.96
CA GLU A 392 3.10 15.49 -7.10
C GLU A 392 1.67 15.39 -6.58
N MET A 393 0.93 14.34 -6.98
CA MET A 393 -0.43 14.07 -6.53
C MET A 393 -0.52 13.95 -5.00
N ILE A 394 0.37 13.17 -4.38
CA ILE A 394 0.38 12.94 -2.93
C ILE A 394 0.88 14.17 -2.16
N THR A 395 1.82 14.93 -2.72
CA THR A 395 2.25 16.21 -2.14
C THR A 395 1.10 17.23 -2.15
N ALA A 396 0.29 17.26 -3.21
CA ALA A 396 -0.92 18.08 -3.27
C ALA A 396 -1.99 17.61 -2.27
N GLY A 397 -2.20 16.29 -2.13
CA GLY A 397 -3.09 15.70 -1.12
C GLY A 397 -2.65 16.01 0.31
N ALA A 398 -1.36 15.84 0.63
CA ALA A 398 -0.76 16.19 1.92
C ALA A 398 -0.88 17.68 2.24
N ARG A 399 -0.68 18.58 1.25
CA ARG A 399 -0.90 20.02 1.40
C ARG A 399 -2.37 20.35 1.69
N LYS A 400 -3.34 19.71 1.02
CA LYS A 400 -4.77 19.81 1.37
C LYS A 400 -5.01 19.34 2.81
N ALA A 401 -4.42 18.22 3.24
CA ALA A 401 -4.58 17.68 4.60
C ALA A 401 -3.99 18.59 5.69
N VAL A 402 -2.78 19.15 5.50
CA VAL A 402 -2.19 20.13 6.43
C VAL A 402 -3.04 21.42 6.48
N LEU A 403 -3.64 21.82 5.36
CA LEU A 403 -4.55 22.97 5.33
C LEU A 403 -5.86 22.71 6.09
N HIS A 404 -6.38 21.47 6.12
CA HIS A 404 -7.48 21.09 7.02
C HIS A 404 -7.10 21.22 8.50
N ASN A 405 -5.86 20.93 8.90
CA ASN A 405 -5.40 21.16 10.28
C ASN A 405 -5.36 22.65 10.67
N LEU A 406 -5.48 23.57 9.70
CA LEU A 406 -5.59 25.01 9.94
C LEU A 406 -7.05 25.49 9.95
N LEU A 407 -8.05 24.58 9.99
CA LEU A 407 -9.48 24.92 10.03
C LEU A 407 -9.85 26.01 11.06
N PRO A 408 -9.36 26.02 12.32
CA PRO A 408 -9.67 27.11 13.27
C PRO A 408 -9.17 28.51 12.83
N LEU A 409 -8.13 28.56 11.99
CA LEU A 409 -7.58 29.80 11.41
C LEU A 409 -8.25 30.15 10.07
N LEU A 410 -8.74 29.14 9.33
CA LEU A 410 -9.61 29.31 8.16
C LEU A 410 -10.99 29.85 8.58
N VAL A 411 -11.54 29.39 9.71
CA VAL A 411 -12.78 29.90 10.30
C VAL A 411 -12.61 31.33 10.83
N ALA A 412 -11.49 31.64 11.49
CA ALA A 412 -11.14 33.02 11.85
C ALA A 412 -10.95 33.97 10.64
N SER A 413 -10.76 33.42 9.44
CA SER A 413 -10.82 34.19 8.19
C SER A 413 -12.27 34.61 7.85
N ILE A 414 -13.27 33.78 8.15
CA ILE A 414 -14.71 34.04 7.94
C ILE A 414 -15.30 34.88 9.10
N SER A 415 -15.19 34.40 10.35
CA SER A 415 -15.66 35.09 11.56
C SER A 415 -14.47 35.63 12.36
N PRO A 416 -14.19 36.94 12.37
CA PRO A 416 -13.09 37.51 13.15
C PRO A 416 -13.22 37.34 14.68
N GLU A 417 -14.41 36.96 15.14
CA GLU A 417 -14.83 36.94 16.55
C GLU A 417 -15.05 35.52 17.11
N SER A 418 -14.96 34.47 16.28
CA SER A 418 -15.11 33.07 16.72
C SER A 418 -14.23 32.12 15.92
N HIS A 419 -13.67 31.12 16.59
CA HIS A 419 -12.93 30.02 15.96
C HIS A 419 -13.82 28.89 15.43
N ASP A 420 -15.12 28.96 15.74
CA ASP A 420 -16.14 27.97 15.37
C ASP A 420 -17.08 28.48 14.27
N PHE A 421 -17.61 27.54 13.48
CA PHE A 421 -18.67 27.79 12.50
C PHE A 421 -20.00 28.11 13.23
N LYS A 422 -20.62 29.25 12.92
CA LYS A 422 -21.87 29.71 13.52
C LYS A 422 -23.11 29.03 12.93
N ALA A 423 -23.02 28.48 11.71
CA ALA A 423 -24.12 27.75 11.06
C ALA A 423 -23.63 26.84 9.91
N PHE A 424 -24.42 25.81 9.57
CA PHE A 424 -24.08 24.87 8.48
C PHE A 424 -23.80 25.53 7.12
N HIS A 425 -24.38 26.71 6.84
CA HIS A 425 -24.14 27.41 5.58
C HIS A 425 -22.70 27.94 5.43
N GLU A 426 -21.99 28.16 6.54
CA GLU A 426 -20.56 28.52 6.50
C GLU A 426 -19.69 27.31 6.09
N VAL A 427 -20.14 26.09 6.42
CA VAL A 427 -19.53 24.83 5.97
C VAL A 427 -19.85 24.58 4.49
N ASP A 428 -21.09 24.83 4.04
CA ASP A 428 -21.45 24.78 2.61
C ASP A 428 -20.58 25.70 1.75
N ASN A 429 -20.24 26.89 2.28
CA ASN A 429 -19.44 27.89 1.58
C ASN A 429 -18.02 27.41 1.29
N LEU A 430 -17.48 26.41 2.00
CA LEU A 430 -16.20 25.77 1.68
C LEU A 430 -16.19 25.15 0.27
N PHE A 431 -17.33 24.62 -0.17
CA PHE A 431 -17.49 23.89 -1.44
C PHE A 431 -18.09 24.75 -2.54
N LYS A 432 -19.05 25.62 -2.21
CA LYS A 432 -19.72 26.47 -3.19
C LYS A 432 -18.87 27.68 -3.57
N GLU A 433 -18.39 28.38 -2.56
CA GLU A 433 -17.72 29.66 -2.72
C GLU A 433 -16.21 29.50 -2.68
N GLY A 434 -15.69 28.82 -1.66
CA GLY A 434 -14.28 28.76 -1.32
C GLY A 434 -13.82 29.90 -0.42
N LEU A 435 -12.75 29.64 0.33
CA LEU A 435 -12.18 30.55 1.31
C LEU A 435 -11.31 31.64 0.66
N ARG A 436 -11.40 32.86 1.20
CA ARG A 436 -10.41 33.92 0.95
C ARG A 436 -9.33 33.86 2.03
N LEU A 437 -8.07 33.70 1.62
CA LEU A 437 -6.93 33.56 2.53
C LEU A 437 -6.45 34.96 2.96
N LYS A 438 -6.71 35.35 4.22
CA LYS A 438 -6.15 36.58 4.80
C LYS A 438 -4.63 36.49 4.90
N GLN A 439 -3.93 37.63 4.81
CA GLN A 439 -2.46 37.67 4.72
C GLN A 439 -1.76 37.03 5.94
N SER A 440 -2.27 37.25 7.15
CA SER A 440 -1.76 36.61 8.39
C SER A 440 -1.86 35.08 8.41
N LEU A 441 -2.75 34.49 7.62
CA LEU A 441 -2.83 33.04 7.42
C LEU A 441 -1.75 32.55 6.44
N GLN A 442 -1.39 33.37 5.45
CA GLN A 442 -0.29 33.09 4.53
C GLN A 442 1.03 33.04 5.29
N ASP A 443 1.30 34.00 6.17
CA ASP A 443 2.52 34.04 7.01
C ASP A 443 2.68 32.76 7.86
N GLN A 444 1.61 32.29 8.50
CA GLN A 444 1.63 31.04 9.27
C GLN A 444 1.73 29.78 8.37
N LEU A 445 1.22 29.84 7.14
CA LEU A 445 1.42 28.79 6.13
C LEU A 445 2.90 28.72 5.69
N PHE A 446 3.55 29.85 5.40
CA PHE A 446 4.98 29.89 5.09
C PHE A 446 5.83 29.34 6.24
N HIS A 447 5.50 29.68 7.49
CA HIS A 447 6.21 29.15 8.67
C HIS A 447 5.99 27.65 8.93
N LYS A 448 4.84 27.08 8.54
CA LYS A 448 4.53 25.64 8.71
C LYS A 448 4.86 24.78 7.50
N LEU A 449 5.10 25.38 6.34
CA LEU A 449 5.45 24.69 5.08
C LEU A 449 6.70 25.37 4.46
N PRO A 450 7.93 24.94 4.84
CA PRO A 450 9.16 25.63 4.44
C PRO A 450 9.45 25.69 2.94
N LEU A 451 8.79 24.86 2.11
CA LEU A 451 9.00 24.78 0.67
C LEU A 451 7.93 25.53 -0.15
N VAL A 452 7.47 26.66 0.38
CA VAL A 452 6.46 27.52 -0.26
C VAL A 452 7.13 28.74 -0.88
N SER A 453 7.71 28.55 -2.08
CA SER A 453 8.18 29.64 -2.95
C SER A 453 7.19 29.99 -4.08
N LYS A 454 5.99 29.38 -4.07
CA LYS A 454 4.93 29.54 -5.10
C LYS A 454 3.54 29.83 -4.49
N ILE A 455 3.46 30.65 -3.43
CA ILE A 455 2.19 31.18 -2.90
C ILE A 455 1.97 32.67 -3.21
N GLN A 456 2.91 33.35 -3.89
CA GLN A 456 2.63 34.68 -4.44
C GLN A 456 1.42 34.65 -5.40
N ASP A 457 1.28 33.60 -6.22
CA ASP A 457 0.10 33.35 -7.07
C ASP A 457 -1.19 33.00 -6.28
N LEU A 458 -1.06 32.63 -5.00
CA LEU A 458 -2.17 32.24 -4.11
C LEU A 458 -2.65 33.41 -3.23
N SER A 459 -2.06 34.60 -3.39
CA SER A 459 -2.48 35.84 -2.72
C SER A 459 -3.90 36.29 -3.11
N GLU A 460 -4.33 36.00 -4.35
CA GLU A 460 -5.69 36.27 -4.84
C GLU A 460 -6.59 35.01 -4.94
N ALA A 461 -6.01 33.81 -4.82
CA ALA A 461 -6.69 32.57 -5.18
C ALA A 461 -7.69 32.09 -4.11
N LYS A 462 -8.95 31.88 -4.53
CA LYS A 462 -10.05 31.42 -3.68
C LYS A 462 -9.96 29.89 -3.48
N LEU A 463 -9.65 29.43 -2.26
CA LEU A 463 -9.53 28.01 -1.95
C LEU A 463 -10.91 27.36 -1.83
N ARG A 464 -11.40 26.78 -2.93
CA ARG A 464 -12.66 26.03 -2.96
C ARG A 464 -12.41 24.52 -2.94
N TYR A 465 -13.15 23.82 -2.09
CA TYR A 465 -13.16 22.35 -2.05
C TYR A 465 -14.16 21.78 -3.06
N ASP A 466 -13.93 20.56 -3.50
CA ASP A 466 -14.85 19.82 -4.37
C ASP A 466 -16.10 19.40 -3.56
N THR A 467 -17.30 19.60 -4.13
CA THR A 467 -18.58 19.29 -3.44
C THR A 467 -18.72 17.80 -3.14
N PRO A 468 -18.87 17.37 -1.88
CA PRO A 468 -19.01 15.94 -1.54
C PRO A 468 -20.27 15.32 -2.16
N ASP A 469 -20.14 14.15 -2.79
CA ASP A 469 -21.20 13.42 -3.50
C ASP A 469 -22.54 13.38 -2.76
N ILE A 470 -22.51 13.12 -1.46
CA ILE A 470 -23.69 13.03 -0.59
C ILE A 470 -24.57 14.29 -0.60
N ILE A 471 -23.99 15.49 -0.73
CA ILE A 471 -24.75 16.76 -0.79
C ILE A 471 -24.99 17.28 -2.22
N THR A 472 -24.58 16.54 -3.27
CA THR A 472 -24.75 16.98 -4.66
C THR A 472 -26.20 16.99 -5.14
N LYS A 473 -27.05 16.10 -4.60
CA LYS A 473 -28.47 15.95 -4.97
C LYS A 473 -29.42 16.43 -3.87
N ASP A 474 -29.19 15.98 -2.63
CA ASP A 474 -29.94 16.38 -1.45
C ASP A 474 -28.95 16.94 -0.42
N LYS A 475 -29.00 18.26 -0.25
CA LYS A 475 -28.11 19.03 0.63
C LYS A 475 -28.21 18.59 2.10
N PHE A 476 -29.33 18.01 2.51
CA PHE A 476 -29.62 17.60 3.88
C PHE A 476 -29.66 16.08 4.04
N ALA A 477 -29.23 15.31 3.03
CA ALA A 477 -29.23 13.85 3.05
C ALA A 477 -28.60 13.27 4.33
N TRP A 478 -27.44 13.83 4.72
CA TRP A 478 -26.65 13.42 5.88
C TRP A 478 -27.33 13.61 7.24
N LEU A 479 -28.39 14.42 7.35
CA LEU A 479 -29.18 14.58 8.59
C LEU A 479 -30.21 13.46 8.77
N ARG A 480 -30.53 12.71 7.72
CA ARG A 480 -31.60 11.69 7.75
C ARG A 480 -31.14 10.42 8.48
N ASP A 481 -32.13 9.67 8.95
CA ASP A 481 -31.91 8.42 9.69
C ASP A 481 -31.68 7.23 8.75
N ASP A 482 -32.31 7.23 7.58
CA ASP A 482 -32.11 6.21 6.54
C ASP A 482 -30.71 6.31 5.90
N GLU A 483 -30.22 7.51 5.61
CA GLU A 483 -28.84 7.70 5.11
C GLU A 483 -27.79 7.35 6.17
N PHE A 484 -27.99 7.73 7.43
CA PHE A 484 -27.12 7.34 8.55
C PHE A 484 -27.04 5.81 8.70
N ALA A 485 -28.16 5.10 8.62
CA ALA A 485 -28.16 3.64 8.65
C ALA A 485 -27.55 3.03 7.38
N ARG A 486 -27.87 3.55 6.19
CA ARG A 486 -27.32 3.10 4.90
C ARG A 486 -25.79 3.18 4.86
N GLN A 487 -25.19 4.19 5.51
CA GLN A 487 -23.73 4.31 5.58
C GLN A 487 -23.04 3.16 6.34
N THR A 488 -23.74 2.46 7.23
CA THR A 488 -23.19 1.26 7.92
C THR A 488 -23.04 0.04 6.99
N LEU A 489 -23.70 0.05 5.82
CA LEU A 489 -23.66 -1.00 4.80
C LEU A 489 -22.97 -0.55 3.50
N ALA A 490 -23.07 0.74 3.16
CA ALA A 490 -22.63 1.30 1.88
C ALA A 490 -22.13 2.75 2.00
N GLY A 491 -21.52 3.08 3.15
CA GLY A 491 -20.76 4.32 3.39
C GLY A 491 -19.25 4.09 3.32
N ILE A 492 -18.48 4.91 4.04
CA ILE A 492 -17.01 4.80 4.06
C ILE A 492 -16.49 3.65 4.94
N ASN A 493 -17.29 3.16 5.88
CA ASN A 493 -16.88 2.17 6.89
C ASN A 493 -17.86 0.95 6.98
N PRO A 494 -18.17 0.25 5.87
CA PRO A 494 -19.29 -0.70 5.79
C PRO A 494 -19.02 -2.08 6.43
N VAL A 495 -18.11 -2.15 7.41
CA VAL A 495 -17.52 -3.40 7.93
C VAL A 495 -17.64 -3.59 9.44
N ASN A 496 -18.37 -2.71 10.14
CA ASN A 496 -18.50 -2.75 11.60
C ASN A 496 -19.90 -3.13 12.11
N ILE A 497 -20.94 -3.10 11.27
CA ILE A 497 -22.28 -3.52 11.70
C ILE A 497 -22.34 -5.04 11.86
N GLU A 498 -22.90 -5.50 12.98
CA GLU A 498 -23.12 -6.91 13.30
C GLU A 498 -24.60 -7.20 13.61
N ARG A 499 -25.03 -8.46 13.46
CA ARG A 499 -26.38 -8.89 13.87
C ARG A 499 -26.45 -8.93 15.40
N LEU A 500 -27.51 -8.36 15.98
CA LEU A 500 -27.71 -8.39 17.42
C LEU A 500 -28.12 -9.80 17.87
N GLN A 501 -27.34 -10.39 18.78
CA GLN A 501 -27.50 -11.80 19.17
C GLN A 501 -28.32 -12.00 20.45
N ALA A 502 -28.35 -11.00 21.33
CA ALA A 502 -29.08 -10.99 22.60
C ALA A 502 -29.48 -9.56 22.95
N PHE A 503 -30.53 -9.42 23.76
CA PHE A 503 -31.01 -8.12 24.25
C PHE A 503 -31.27 -8.17 25.77
N PRO A 504 -30.84 -7.16 26.55
CA PRO A 504 -30.05 -6.00 26.15
C PRO A 504 -28.63 -6.39 25.68
N PRO A 505 -27.95 -5.56 24.86
CA PRO A 505 -26.55 -5.77 24.53
C PRO A 505 -25.65 -5.83 25.77
N ILE A 506 -24.56 -6.62 25.71
CA ILE A 506 -23.67 -6.88 26.85
C ILE A 506 -22.22 -6.55 26.47
N SER A 507 -21.55 -5.74 27.29
CA SER A 507 -20.12 -5.41 27.17
C SER A 507 -19.23 -6.60 27.53
N LYS A 508 -18.11 -6.74 26.82
CA LYS A 508 -17.08 -7.78 27.02
C LYS A 508 -15.94 -7.29 27.92
N LEU A 509 -16.02 -6.05 28.44
CA LEU A 509 -15.05 -5.47 29.35
C LEU A 509 -15.24 -5.97 30.79
N ASP A 510 -14.18 -5.92 31.59
CA ASP A 510 -14.17 -6.38 32.98
C ASP A 510 -15.19 -5.60 33.86
N PRO A 511 -16.25 -6.26 34.39
CA PRO A 511 -17.23 -5.60 35.24
C PRO A 511 -16.67 -5.06 36.56
N ALA A 512 -15.55 -5.60 37.05
CA ALA A 512 -14.87 -5.09 38.24
C ALA A 512 -14.22 -3.72 37.99
N ILE A 513 -13.95 -3.36 36.73
CA ILE A 513 -13.36 -2.07 36.33
C ILE A 513 -14.44 -1.12 35.81
N TYR A 514 -15.34 -1.59 34.94
CA TYR A 514 -16.27 -0.76 34.17
C TYR A 514 -17.75 -0.82 34.63
N GLY A 515 -18.01 -1.51 35.75
CA GLY A 515 -19.34 -1.71 36.31
C GLY A 515 -20.21 -2.69 35.51
N PRO A 516 -21.52 -2.77 35.81
CA PRO A 516 -22.44 -3.74 35.19
C PRO A 516 -22.40 -3.70 33.64
N PRO A 517 -22.16 -4.86 32.99
CA PRO A 517 -21.84 -4.93 31.56
C PRO A 517 -23.03 -4.67 30.64
N GLU A 518 -24.26 -4.75 31.15
CA GLU A 518 -25.50 -4.59 30.40
C GLU A 518 -25.62 -3.16 29.83
N SER A 519 -26.17 -3.05 28.62
CA SER A 519 -26.57 -1.78 28.03
C SER A 519 -27.73 -1.14 28.81
N ALA A 520 -27.79 0.19 28.81
CA ALA A 520 -28.96 0.92 29.30
C ALA A 520 -30.19 0.82 28.38
N ILE A 521 -30.08 0.23 27.17
CA ILE A 521 -31.20 0.12 26.23
C ILE A 521 -32.17 -0.96 26.72
N ARG A 522 -33.40 -0.54 27.04
CA ARG A 522 -34.52 -1.37 27.52
C ARG A 522 -35.54 -1.59 26.39
N GLU A 523 -36.39 -2.61 26.53
CA GLU A 523 -37.44 -2.93 25.55
C GLU A 523 -38.38 -1.74 25.29
N GLU A 524 -38.73 -1.00 26.34
CA GLU A 524 -39.54 0.23 26.28
C GLU A 524 -39.00 1.30 25.32
N HIS A 525 -37.68 1.34 25.08
CA HIS A 525 -37.03 2.28 24.16
C HIS A 525 -37.20 1.87 22.69
N ILE A 526 -37.32 0.58 22.39
CA ILE A 526 -37.26 0.06 21.00
C ILE A 526 -38.57 -0.55 20.50
N ILE A 527 -39.44 -1.04 21.39
CA ILE A 527 -40.65 -1.82 21.03
C ILE A 527 -41.58 -1.11 20.03
N ARG A 528 -41.65 0.22 20.07
CA ARG A 528 -42.46 1.05 19.15
C ARG A 528 -41.89 1.16 17.73
N HIS A 529 -40.70 0.63 17.48
CA HIS A 529 -39.97 0.76 16.21
C HIS A 529 -39.73 -0.58 15.50
N LEU A 530 -40.28 -1.69 16.02
CA LEU A 530 -40.08 -3.06 15.50
C LEU A 530 -41.17 -3.52 14.51
N ASP A 531 -41.83 -2.57 13.84
CA ASP A 531 -42.97 -2.79 12.93
C ASP A 531 -44.03 -3.78 13.49
N GLY A 532 -44.27 -3.74 14.82
CA GLY A 532 -45.27 -4.55 15.54
C GLY A 532 -44.76 -5.84 16.20
N LEU A 533 -43.49 -6.21 16.02
CA LEU A 533 -42.89 -7.39 16.65
C LEU A 533 -42.46 -7.12 18.10
N SER A 534 -42.46 -8.16 18.94
CA SER A 534 -41.70 -8.15 20.19
C SER A 534 -40.19 -8.20 19.94
N VAL A 535 -39.38 -7.82 20.93
CA VAL A 535 -37.91 -7.88 20.81
C VAL A 535 -37.42 -9.29 20.50
N GLN A 536 -38.00 -10.31 21.15
CA GLN A 536 -37.64 -11.72 20.91
C GLN A 536 -37.95 -12.16 19.47
N GLN A 537 -39.14 -11.83 18.95
CA GLN A 537 -39.49 -12.12 17.55
C GLN A 537 -38.57 -11.39 16.56
N ALA A 538 -38.13 -10.17 16.88
CA ALA A 538 -37.20 -9.41 16.05
C ALA A 538 -35.76 -9.98 16.07
N LEU A 539 -35.32 -10.58 17.19
CA LEU A 539 -34.07 -11.34 17.27
C LEU A 539 -34.15 -12.65 16.46
N GLU A 540 -35.23 -13.42 16.64
CA GLU A 540 -35.47 -14.70 15.95
C GLU A 540 -35.61 -14.53 14.43
N ALA A 541 -36.31 -13.47 13.99
CA ALA A 541 -36.41 -13.07 12.59
C ALA A 541 -35.13 -12.44 12.01
N ASN A 542 -34.06 -12.32 12.81
CA ASN A 542 -32.79 -11.69 12.42
C ASN A 542 -32.92 -10.23 11.94
N LYS A 543 -33.93 -9.50 12.44
CA LYS A 543 -34.21 -8.11 12.06
C LYS A 543 -33.46 -7.06 12.90
N LEU A 544 -32.79 -7.45 13.99
CA LEU A 544 -32.02 -6.52 14.84
C LEU A 544 -30.52 -6.57 14.55
N PHE A 545 -29.93 -5.39 14.40
CA PHE A 545 -28.50 -5.17 14.10
C PHE A 545 -27.93 -4.12 15.04
N MET A 546 -26.60 -4.11 15.17
CA MET A 546 -25.89 -3.23 16.09
C MET A 546 -24.60 -2.68 15.48
N LEU A 547 -24.30 -1.42 15.78
CA LEU A 547 -22.98 -0.81 15.60
C LEU A 547 -22.46 -0.46 16.98
N ASP A 548 -21.41 -1.16 17.43
CA ASP A 548 -20.91 -1.06 18.80
C ASP A 548 -19.45 -0.57 18.86
N TYR A 549 -19.28 0.64 19.39
CA TYR A 549 -18.00 1.26 19.68
C TYR A 549 -17.77 1.46 21.19
N HIS A 550 -18.68 0.99 22.03
CA HIS A 550 -18.61 1.08 23.48
C HIS A 550 -17.29 0.48 23.99
N ASP A 551 -17.04 -0.80 23.70
CA ASP A 551 -15.88 -1.53 24.23
C ASP A 551 -14.56 -1.05 23.62
N ALA A 552 -14.60 -0.51 22.40
CA ALA A 552 -13.43 0.03 21.71
C ALA A 552 -12.95 1.38 22.29
N TYR A 553 -13.88 2.24 22.73
CA TYR A 553 -13.55 3.55 23.29
C TYR A 553 -13.44 3.57 24.82
N MET A 554 -14.27 2.79 25.54
CA MET A 554 -14.41 2.87 26.99
C MET A 554 -13.09 2.83 27.78
N PRO A 555 -12.08 2.00 27.46
CA PRO A 555 -10.79 2.01 28.17
C PRO A 555 -9.95 3.29 28.03
N PHE A 556 -10.35 4.21 27.16
CA PHE A 556 -9.61 5.43 26.81
C PHE A 556 -10.39 6.72 27.14
N LEU A 557 -11.67 6.64 27.48
CA LEU A 557 -12.57 7.80 27.56
C LEU A 557 -12.11 8.86 28.56
N ASP A 558 -11.62 8.50 29.74
CA ASP A 558 -11.11 9.50 30.71
C ASP A 558 -9.94 10.29 30.15
N ARG A 559 -9.00 9.61 29.48
CA ARG A 559 -7.82 10.22 28.86
C ARG A 559 -8.17 11.05 27.62
N ILE A 560 -9.26 10.72 26.92
CA ILE A 560 -9.81 11.54 25.83
C ILE A 560 -10.52 12.78 26.39
N ASN A 561 -11.33 12.59 27.44
CA ASN A 561 -12.17 13.63 28.03
C ASN A 561 -11.40 14.59 28.94
N ALA A 562 -10.22 14.20 29.45
CA ALA A 562 -9.28 15.07 30.14
C ALA A 562 -8.50 16.00 29.20
N GLN A 563 -8.53 15.79 27.88
CA GLN A 563 -7.97 16.74 26.92
C GLN A 563 -8.89 17.95 26.75
N ASP A 564 -8.28 19.13 26.57
CA ASP A 564 -9.00 20.35 26.26
C ASP A 564 -9.67 20.28 24.87
N GLY A 565 -10.80 20.96 24.72
CA GLY A 565 -11.64 20.96 23.52
C GLY A 565 -12.27 19.61 23.12
N ARG A 566 -11.98 18.51 23.83
CA ARG A 566 -12.33 17.14 23.39
C ARG A 566 -13.25 16.45 24.39
N LYS A 567 -14.37 15.91 23.92
CA LYS A 567 -15.30 15.09 24.71
C LYS A 567 -15.87 13.96 23.84
N ALA A 568 -15.93 12.76 24.40
CA ALA A 568 -16.35 11.53 23.75
C ALA A 568 -17.17 10.65 24.71
N TYR A 569 -17.96 9.76 24.10
CA TYR A 569 -18.70 8.68 24.75
C TYR A 569 -18.35 7.38 24.05
N GLY A 570 -18.47 6.25 24.77
CA GLY A 570 -18.53 4.93 24.15
C GLY A 570 -19.94 4.74 23.60
N THR A 571 -20.08 4.65 22.28
CA THR A 571 -21.40 4.67 21.62
C THR A 571 -21.85 3.29 21.17
N ARG A 572 -23.14 2.99 21.32
CA ARG A 572 -23.77 1.78 20.78
C ARG A 572 -25.10 2.14 20.12
N THR A 573 -25.29 1.71 18.88
CA THR A 573 -26.49 2.00 18.09
C THR A 573 -27.19 0.70 17.72
N ILE A 574 -28.50 0.61 17.96
CA ILE A 574 -29.34 -0.50 17.48
C ILE A 574 -30.10 -0.05 16.23
N PHE A 575 -30.15 -0.94 15.24
CA PHE A 575 -30.92 -0.79 14.00
C PHE A 575 -31.94 -1.92 13.86
N PHE A 576 -33.06 -1.62 13.21
CA PHE A 576 -34.10 -2.58 12.83
C PHE A 576 -34.23 -2.66 11.31
N LEU A 577 -34.25 -3.87 10.76
CA LEU A 577 -34.53 -4.15 9.36
C LEU A 577 -36.04 -4.22 9.12
N SER A 578 -36.58 -3.20 8.46
CA SER A 578 -38.00 -3.09 8.19
C SER A 578 -38.49 -4.02 7.09
N GLU A 579 -39.81 -4.12 6.94
CA GLU A 579 -40.44 -4.87 5.84
C GLU A 579 -40.15 -4.29 4.44
N GLN A 580 -39.61 -3.07 4.37
CA GLN A 580 -39.16 -2.43 3.13
C GLN A 580 -37.69 -2.77 2.81
N GLU A 581 -37.09 -3.75 3.50
CA GLU A 581 -35.69 -4.16 3.42
C GLU A 581 -34.67 -3.03 3.71
N THR A 582 -35.08 -2.06 4.53
CA THR A 582 -34.23 -0.91 4.93
C THR A 582 -33.88 -0.97 6.42
N LEU A 583 -32.64 -0.65 6.77
CA LEU A 583 -32.24 -0.42 8.16
C LEU A 583 -32.75 0.94 8.64
N LYS A 584 -33.45 0.94 9.77
CA LYS A 584 -33.87 2.12 10.55
C LYS A 584 -33.04 2.17 11.84
N PRO A 585 -32.39 3.28 12.23
CA PRO A 585 -31.79 3.42 13.56
C PRO A 585 -32.91 3.60 14.61
N ILE A 586 -32.86 2.85 15.71
CA ILE A 586 -33.97 2.78 16.68
C ILE A 586 -33.57 3.10 18.13
N ALA A 587 -32.28 3.02 18.48
CA ALA A 587 -31.76 3.51 19.75
C ALA A 587 -30.27 3.83 19.66
N ILE A 588 -29.80 4.83 20.41
CA ILE A 588 -28.39 5.13 20.63
C ILE A 588 -28.12 5.23 22.13
N GLU A 589 -27.20 4.42 22.64
CA GLU A 589 -26.62 4.54 23.98
C GLU A 589 -25.32 5.34 23.91
N LEU A 590 -25.21 6.37 24.77
CA LEU A 590 -23.97 7.06 25.09
C LEU A 590 -23.54 6.68 26.51
N SER A 591 -22.38 6.07 26.67
CA SER A 591 -21.79 5.73 27.97
C SER A 591 -20.50 6.51 28.26
N LEU A 592 -20.31 6.88 29.53
CA LEU A 592 -19.04 7.31 30.12
C LEU A 592 -18.52 6.23 31.09
N PRO A 593 -17.21 6.20 31.39
CA PRO A 593 -16.65 5.32 32.43
C PRO A 593 -17.20 5.67 33.83
N PRO A 594 -17.11 4.75 34.81
CA PRO A 594 -17.46 5.05 36.19
C PRO A 594 -16.42 6.01 36.80
N ALA A 595 -16.87 7.00 37.57
CA ALA A 595 -15.98 8.05 38.10
C ALA A 595 -14.94 7.51 39.11
N ARG A 596 -15.24 6.38 39.75
CA ARG A 596 -14.35 5.57 40.57
C ARG A 596 -14.65 4.10 40.34
N VAL A 597 -13.68 3.22 40.62
CA VAL A 597 -13.89 1.77 40.62
C VAL A 597 -15.00 1.42 41.62
N GLY A 598 -16.08 0.80 41.12
CA GLY A 598 -17.28 0.45 41.89
C GLY A 598 -18.46 1.43 41.74
N ASP A 599 -18.27 2.62 41.16
CA ASP A 599 -19.38 3.55 40.89
C ASP A 599 -20.27 3.06 39.73
N SER A 600 -21.54 3.46 39.74
CA SER A 600 -22.43 3.27 38.58
C SER A 600 -22.03 4.20 37.43
N ARG A 601 -21.56 3.66 36.30
CA ARG A 601 -21.18 4.48 35.12
C ARG A 601 -22.39 5.25 34.56
N ALA A 602 -22.17 6.47 34.10
CA ALA A 602 -23.22 7.28 33.49
C ALA A 602 -23.56 6.74 32.09
N LYS A 603 -24.79 6.25 31.91
CA LYS A 603 -25.35 5.76 30.63
C LYS A 603 -26.57 6.61 30.28
N ARG A 604 -26.73 7.03 29.02
CA ARG A 604 -27.94 7.71 28.50
C ARG A 604 -28.38 7.05 27.21
N VAL A 605 -29.68 6.84 27.04
CA VAL A 605 -30.27 6.34 25.79
C VAL A 605 -31.07 7.46 25.11
N PHE A 606 -30.97 7.49 23.79
CA PHE A 606 -31.74 8.34 22.90
C PHE A 606 -32.48 7.45 21.90
N THR A 607 -33.68 7.85 21.50
CA THR A 607 -34.55 7.16 20.53
C THR A 607 -34.88 8.12 19.39
N PRO A 608 -35.42 7.63 18.25
CA PRO A 608 -35.98 8.47 17.20
C PRO A 608 -36.94 9.53 17.77
N PRO A 609 -36.93 10.77 17.23
CA PRO A 609 -37.52 11.91 17.89
C PRO A 609 -39.04 12.01 17.73
N VAL A 610 -39.68 12.64 18.72
CA VAL A 610 -41.13 12.90 18.76
C VAL A 610 -41.46 14.40 18.81
N ASP A 611 -40.46 15.25 19.05
CA ASP A 611 -40.57 16.71 19.14
C ASP A 611 -39.26 17.39 18.68
N ALA A 612 -39.22 18.73 18.72
CA ALA A 612 -38.06 19.50 18.28
C ALA A 612 -36.81 19.32 19.18
N THR A 613 -36.99 19.07 20.48
CA THR A 613 -35.88 18.94 21.45
C THR A 613 -35.20 17.59 21.33
N SER A 614 -36.01 16.52 21.32
CA SER A 614 -35.59 15.15 21.02
C SER A 614 -34.95 15.05 19.65
N CYS A 615 -35.40 15.80 18.64
CA CYS A 615 -34.77 15.86 17.32
C CYS A 615 -33.31 16.31 17.40
N TRP A 616 -33.01 17.44 18.03
CA TRP A 616 -31.63 17.91 18.15
C TRP A 616 -30.78 17.04 19.06
N LEU A 617 -31.35 16.48 20.14
CA LEU A 617 -30.64 15.50 20.98
C LEU A 617 -30.30 14.21 20.21
N TRP A 618 -31.18 13.74 19.34
CA TRP A 618 -30.95 12.58 18.46
C TRP A 618 -29.86 12.86 17.41
N GLN A 619 -29.87 14.04 16.79
CA GLN A 619 -28.79 14.44 15.86
C GLN A 619 -27.43 14.54 16.56
N LEU A 620 -27.38 15.04 17.81
CA LEU A 620 -26.16 15.05 18.63
C LEU A 620 -25.71 13.64 19.02
N ALA A 621 -26.63 12.73 19.34
CA ALA A 621 -26.31 11.33 19.59
C ALA A 621 -25.71 10.65 18.34
N LYS A 622 -26.32 10.86 17.16
CA LYS A 622 -25.75 10.40 15.87
C LYS A 622 -24.38 11.02 15.60
N ALA A 623 -24.16 12.31 15.89
CA ALA A 623 -22.86 12.95 15.72
C ALA A 623 -21.75 12.30 16.58
N HIS A 624 -22.05 11.88 17.82
CA HIS A 624 -21.12 11.11 18.63
C HIS A 624 -20.84 9.71 18.06
N VAL A 625 -21.85 9.02 17.52
CA VAL A 625 -21.67 7.73 16.82
C VAL A 625 -20.76 7.93 15.60
N CYS A 626 -21.02 8.93 14.75
CA CYS A 626 -20.16 9.25 13.59
C CYS A 626 -18.72 9.63 14.00
N SER A 627 -18.54 10.23 15.19
CA SER A 627 -17.21 10.57 15.72
C SER A 627 -16.44 9.32 16.20
N ASN A 628 -17.12 8.34 16.79
CA ASN A 628 -16.56 7.01 17.08
C ASN A 628 -16.26 6.26 15.76
N ASP A 629 -17.21 6.27 14.83
CA ASP A 629 -17.13 5.58 13.53
C ASP A 629 -15.93 6.07 12.71
N ALA A 630 -15.79 7.38 12.52
CA ALA A 630 -14.68 7.97 11.78
C ALA A 630 -13.31 7.66 12.41
N GLY A 631 -13.25 7.53 13.74
CA GLY A 631 -12.05 7.10 14.45
C GLY A 631 -11.70 5.63 14.18
N VAL A 632 -12.66 4.71 14.33
CA VAL A 632 -12.45 3.28 14.04
C VAL A 632 -12.19 3.04 12.56
N HIS A 633 -12.87 3.76 11.68
CA HIS A 633 -12.60 3.78 10.24
C HIS A 633 -11.13 4.09 9.98
N GLN A 634 -10.64 5.28 10.35
CA GLN A 634 -9.29 5.70 9.99
C GLN A 634 -8.21 4.89 10.69
N LEU A 635 -8.34 4.65 12.00
CA LEU A 635 -7.29 4.00 12.80
C LEU A 635 -7.28 2.48 12.59
N VAL A 636 -8.45 1.83 12.56
CA VAL A 636 -8.55 0.36 12.62
C VAL A 636 -8.84 -0.25 11.25
N ASN A 637 -9.93 0.14 10.58
CA ASN A 637 -10.33 -0.53 9.34
C ASN A 637 -9.53 -0.08 8.12
N HIS A 638 -9.11 1.18 8.09
CA HIS A 638 -8.22 1.74 7.08
C HIS A 638 -6.76 1.51 7.48
N TRP A 639 -6.23 2.27 8.45
CA TRP A 639 -4.80 2.24 8.77
C TRP A 639 -4.29 0.89 9.30
N LEU A 640 -4.91 0.29 10.32
CA LEU A 640 -4.41 -0.98 10.86
C LEU A 640 -4.58 -2.13 9.86
N LYS A 641 -5.82 -2.44 9.48
CA LYS A 641 -6.15 -3.67 8.73
C LYS A 641 -5.55 -3.68 7.32
N THR A 642 -5.46 -2.54 6.64
CA THR A 642 -4.82 -2.49 5.30
C THR A 642 -3.37 -2.04 5.42
N HIS A 643 -3.08 -0.78 5.77
CA HIS A 643 -1.73 -0.23 5.68
C HIS A 643 -0.72 -0.94 6.58
N ALA A 644 -0.94 -0.97 7.90
CA ALA A 644 0.02 -1.48 8.86
C ALA A 644 0.14 -3.02 8.81
N CYS A 645 -0.97 -3.74 8.59
CA CYS A 645 -0.93 -5.21 8.48
C CYS A 645 -0.36 -5.72 7.16
N MET A 646 -0.41 -4.94 6.06
CA MET A 646 0.22 -5.33 4.79
C MET A 646 1.75 -5.10 4.75
N GLU A 647 2.27 -4.10 5.46
CA GLU A 647 3.71 -3.76 5.48
C GLU A 647 4.62 -4.97 5.84
N PRO A 648 4.32 -5.80 6.87
CA PRO A 648 5.03 -7.04 7.13
C PRO A 648 5.08 -8.05 5.98
N PHE A 649 3.97 -8.25 5.25
CA PHE A 649 3.91 -9.23 4.16
C PHE A 649 4.71 -8.79 2.93
N ILE A 650 4.74 -7.49 2.66
CA ILE A 650 5.55 -6.90 1.58
C ILE A 650 7.03 -7.06 1.90
N VAL A 651 7.45 -6.65 3.10
CA VAL A 651 8.83 -6.82 3.57
C VAL A 651 9.23 -8.31 3.60
N ALA A 652 8.33 -9.22 4.00
CA ALA A 652 8.56 -10.67 3.94
C ALA A 652 8.77 -11.18 2.51
N ALA A 653 7.91 -10.77 1.57
CA ALA A 653 7.98 -11.21 0.19
C ALA A 653 9.28 -10.78 -0.49
N HIS A 654 9.70 -9.52 -0.32
CA HIS A 654 10.97 -9.04 -0.89
C HIS A 654 12.20 -9.67 -0.21
N ARG A 655 12.14 -9.99 1.09
CA ARG A 655 13.25 -10.64 1.83
C ARG A 655 13.43 -12.13 1.52
N GLN A 656 12.38 -12.84 1.06
CA GLN A 656 12.41 -14.31 0.96
C GLN A 656 12.04 -14.87 -0.42
N LEU A 657 11.25 -14.15 -1.22
CA LEU A 657 10.78 -14.61 -2.53
C LEU A 657 11.53 -13.86 -3.64
N SER A 658 12.48 -14.54 -4.29
CA SER A 658 13.20 -14.02 -5.45
C SER A 658 12.24 -13.56 -6.56
N ALA A 659 12.66 -12.62 -7.41
CA ALA A 659 11.92 -12.18 -8.61
C ALA A 659 11.55 -13.32 -9.59
N MET A 660 12.20 -14.48 -9.50
CA MET A 660 11.81 -15.71 -10.21
C MET A 660 10.64 -16.47 -9.57
N HIS A 661 10.32 -16.25 -8.29
CA HIS A 661 9.33 -17.05 -7.57
C HIS A 661 7.90 -16.75 -8.08
N PRO A 662 7.07 -17.77 -8.41
CA PRO A 662 5.73 -17.54 -8.96
C PRO A 662 4.84 -16.71 -8.02
N ILE A 663 4.87 -16.98 -6.71
CA ILE A 663 4.09 -16.19 -5.73
C ILE A 663 4.59 -14.73 -5.62
N TYR A 664 5.88 -14.46 -5.86
CA TYR A 664 6.36 -13.07 -5.90
C TYR A 664 5.82 -12.35 -7.15
N LYS A 665 5.87 -12.99 -8.32
CA LYS A 665 5.31 -12.45 -9.57
C LYS A 665 3.80 -12.19 -9.45
N LEU A 666 3.06 -13.07 -8.76
CA LEU A 666 1.64 -12.91 -8.44
C LEU A 666 1.37 -11.73 -7.49
N LEU A 667 2.11 -11.63 -6.38
CA LEU A 667 1.83 -10.64 -5.35
C LEU A 667 2.39 -9.24 -5.65
N LYS A 668 3.50 -9.11 -6.40
CA LYS A 668 4.20 -7.82 -6.62
C LYS A 668 3.28 -6.66 -7.05
N PRO A 669 2.29 -6.82 -7.97
CA PRO A 669 1.37 -5.74 -8.33
C PRO A 669 0.58 -5.18 -7.14
N HIS A 670 0.23 -6.02 -6.16
CA HIS A 670 -0.56 -5.67 -4.98
C HIS A 670 0.27 -5.03 -3.84
N MET A 671 1.60 -4.96 -3.98
CA MET A 671 2.50 -4.32 -3.00
C MET A 671 2.82 -2.86 -3.35
N ARG A 672 2.44 -2.42 -4.56
CA ARG A 672 2.94 -1.19 -5.18
C ARG A 672 2.68 0.03 -4.29
N TYR A 673 3.75 0.76 -3.99
CA TYR A 673 3.76 2.00 -3.21
C TYR A 673 3.40 1.90 -1.71
N THR A 674 2.94 0.76 -1.19
CA THR A 674 2.48 0.66 0.22
C THR A 674 3.59 1.05 1.21
N LEU A 675 4.84 0.67 0.96
CA LEU A 675 5.97 1.05 1.83
C LEU A 675 6.19 2.57 1.88
N GLN A 676 6.05 3.26 0.74
CA GLN A 676 6.28 4.71 0.66
C GLN A 676 5.11 5.52 1.25
N VAL A 677 3.85 5.11 1.01
CA VAL A 677 2.70 5.79 1.65
C VAL A 677 2.70 5.59 3.16
N ASN A 678 3.08 4.40 3.64
CA ASN A 678 3.21 4.14 5.08
C ASN A 678 4.35 4.94 5.71
N ALA A 679 5.50 5.10 5.02
CA ALA A 679 6.59 5.93 5.49
C ALA A 679 6.19 7.41 5.61
N LEU A 680 5.43 7.95 4.65
CA LEU A 680 4.85 9.30 4.76
C LEU A 680 3.78 9.39 5.86
N ALA A 681 2.97 8.35 6.05
CA ALA A 681 1.98 8.33 7.12
C ALA A 681 2.63 8.40 8.51
N ARG A 682 3.76 7.71 8.73
CA ARG A 682 4.58 7.84 9.95
C ARG A 682 5.27 9.20 10.10
N GLN A 683 5.39 9.98 9.02
CA GLN A 683 5.95 11.33 9.04
C GLN A 683 4.90 12.38 9.42
N ILE A 684 3.79 12.47 8.68
CA ILE A 684 2.83 13.59 8.76
C ILE A 684 1.42 13.21 9.27
N LEU A 685 1.02 11.94 9.19
CA LEU A 685 -0.37 11.53 9.37
C LEU A 685 -0.63 11.02 10.81
N ILE A 686 0.00 9.91 11.17
CA ILE A 686 -0.18 9.21 12.46
C ILE A 686 0.95 9.50 13.47
N SER A 687 1.76 10.52 13.21
CA SER A 687 2.91 10.90 14.03
C SER A 687 2.47 11.80 15.19
N GLY A 688 3.31 11.92 16.23
CA GLY A 688 3.08 12.87 17.33
C GLY A 688 2.97 14.30 16.80
N GLY A 689 1.81 14.94 17.00
CA GLY A 689 1.45 16.24 16.43
C GLY A 689 0.99 16.22 14.96
N GLY A 690 0.79 15.03 14.37
CA GLY A 690 0.35 14.83 13.00
C GLY A 690 -1.17 14.99 12.78
N ILE A 691 -1.58 14.88 11.52
CA ILE A 691 -2.95 15.15 11.03
C ILE A 691 -4.03 14.36 11.78
N ILE A 692 -3.79 13.09 12.12
CA ILE A 692 -4.79 12.27 12.83
C ILE A 692 -4.94 12.72 14.29
N GLU A 693 -3.84 13.05 14.97
CA GLU A 693 -3.91 13.53 16.35
C GLU A 693 -4.57 14.92 16.43
N SER A 694 -4.25 15.83 15.51
CA SER A 694 -4.87 17.16 15.50
C SER A 694 -6.37 17.11 15.23
N SER A 695 -6.82 16.18 14.39
CA SER A 695 -8.13 16.30 13.72
C SER A 695 -9.13 15.19 14.06
N PHE A 696 -8.75 14.13 14.79
CA PHE A 696 -9.65 13.07 15.26
C PHE A 696 -9.72 13.04 16.79
N THR A 697 -10.92 12.79 17.32
CA THR A 697 -11.28 12.90 18.75
C THR A 697 -10.31 12.24 19.74
N PRO A 698 -9.75 11.03 19.49
CA PRO A 698 -8.78 10.40 20.41
C PRO A 698 -7.51 11.21 20.69
N GLY A 699 -7.10 12.07 19.77
CA GLY A 699 -5.87 12.85 19.89
C GLY A 699 -4.63 11.94 19.96
N PRO A 700 -3.65 12.25 20.84
CA PRO A 700 -2.44 11.44 21.06
C PRO A 700 -2.68 9.95 21.40
N ILE A 701 -3.91 9.58 21.79
CA ILE A 701 -4.27 8.23 22.23
C ILE A 701 -4.70 7.35 21.04
N GLY A 702 -4.96 7.93 19.85
CA GLY A 702 -5.50 7.19 18.70
C GLY A 702 -4.68 5.97 18.30
N MET A 703 -3.35 6.05 18.40
CA MET A 703 -2.46 4.92 18.11
C MET A 703 -2.43 3.84 19.20
N GLU A 704 -2.84 4.16 20.43
CA GLU A 704 -3.05 3.15 21.49
C GLU A 704 -4.37 2.39 21.30
N ILE A 705 -5.44 3.08 20.89
CA ILE A 705 -6.71 2.44 20.47
C ILE A 705 -6.43 1.48 19.31
N CYS A 706 -5.63 1.93 18.34
CA CYS A 706 -5.18 1.12 17.21
C CYS A 706 -4.43 -0.15 17.65
N ALA A 707 -3.49 -0.04 18.60
CA ALA A 707 -2.76 -1.20 19.13
C ALA A 707 -3.64 -2.14 19.98
N ALA A 708 -4.60 -1.61 20.74
CA ALA A 708 -5.59 -2.43 21.44
C ALA A 708 -6.48 -3.20 20.46
N ALA A 709 -6.95 -2.55 19.39
CA ALA A 709 -7.73 -3.19 18.34
C ALA A 709 -6.94 -4.29 17.61
N TYR A 710 -5.64 -4.11 17.38
CA TYR A 710 -4.77 -5.18 16.87
C TYR A 710 -4.70 -6.37 17.83
N ARG A 711 -4.45 -6.11 19.12
CA ARG A 711 -4.33 -7.17 20.15
C ARG A 711 -5.62 -7.96 20.34
N GLN A 712 -6.78 -7.32 20.19
CA GLN A 712 -8.10 -7.91 20.47
C GLN A 712 -8.77 -8.54 19.25
N ASN A 713 -8.71 -7.87 18.09
CA ASN A 713 -9.66 -8.10 17.00
C ASN A 713 -9.05 -8.59 15.68
N TRP A 714 -7.76 -8.35 15.44
CA TRP A 714 -7.11 -8.70 14.17
C TRP A 714 -6.67 -10.16 14.11
N ARG A 715 -7.08 -10.86 13.06
CA ARG A 715 -6.70 -12.26 12.80
C ARG A 715 -6.71 -12.54 11.31
N ILE A 716 -5.57 -12.92 10.74
CA ILE A 716 -5.41 -13.17 9.30
C ILE A 716 -6.45 -14.14 8.70
N ASP A 717 -6.90 -15.14 9.47
CA ASP A 717 -7.92 -16.10 9.04
C ASP A 717 -9.34 -15.52 9.05
N GLN A 718 -9.56 -14.40 9.74
CA GLN A 718 -10.83 -13.69 9.87
C GLN A 718 -10.95 -12.47 8.97
N GLU A 719 -9.84 -11.92 8.43
CA GLU A 719 -9.87 -10.78 7.49
C GLU A 719 -10.32 -11.17 6.06
N THR A 720 -10.72 -12.42 5.80
CA THR A 720 -11.34 -12.80 4.52
C THR A 720 -12.81 -12.39 4.50
N LEU A 721 -13.31 -11.85 3.38
CA LEU A 721 -14.68 -11.33 3.28
C LEU A 721 -15.77 -12.32 3.76
N PRO A 722 -15.76 -13.63 3.41
CA PRO A 722 -16.75 -14.57 3.95
C PRO A 722 -16.60 -14.78 5.46
N ALA A 723 -15.37 -14.85 5.99
CA ALA A 723 -15.14 -15.05 7.41
C ALA A 723 -15.57 -13.82 8.25
N ASP A 724 -15.32 -12.61 7.77
CA ASP A 724 -15.76 -11.37 8.42
C ASP A 724 -17.30 -11.25 8.43
N LEU A 725 -17.96 -11.50 7.30
CA LEU A 725 -19.43 -11.48 7.21
C LEU A 725 -20.10 -12.53 8.10
N ILE A 726 -19.49 -13.72 8.26
CA ILE A 726 -19.95 -14.77 9.19
C ILE A 726 -19.64 -14.38 10.65
N LYS A 727 -18.46 -13.81 10.94
CA LYS A 727 -18.05 -13.32 12.28
C LYS A 727 -19.01 -12.27 12.82
N ARG A 728 -19.43 -11.32 11.96
CA ARG A 728 -20.46 -10.30 12.25
C ARG A 728 -21.90 -10.82 12.11
N GLN A 729 -22.07 -12.08 11.71
CA GLN A 729 -23.36 -12.77 11.50
C GLN A 729 -24.35 -12.04 10.58
N VAL A 730 -23.83 -11.24 9.64
CA VAL A 730 -24.63 -10.56 8.60
C VAL A 730 -24.91 -11.47 7.39
N ILE A 731 -24.28 -12.65 7.33
CA ILE A 731 -24.69 -13.77 6.47
C ILE A 731 -24.74 -15.07 7.29
N SER A 732 -25.55 -16.03 6.84
CA SER A 732 -25.55 -17.40 7.39
C SER A 732 -24.31 -18.17 6.94
N ALA A 733 -23.68 -18.91 7.84
CA ALA A 733 -22.55 -19.80 7.53
C ALA A 733 -22.88 -20.89 6.49
N VAL A 734 -24.17 -21.20 6.29
CA VAL A 734 -24.65 -22.15 5.28
C VAL A 734 -24.44 -21.62 3.85
N LEU A 735 -24.27 -20.30 3.66
CA LEU A 735 -24.07 -19.67 2.35
C LEU A 735 -22.60 -19.64 1.89
N ASN A 736 -21.68 -20.34 2.56
CA ASN A 736 -20.28 -20.41 2.12
C ASN A 736 -20.18 -21.15 0.76
N PRO A 737 -19.86 -20.47 -0.37
CA PRO A 737 -19.90 -21.09 -1.70
C PRO A 737 -18.71 -22.02 -1.97
N ILE A 738 -17.72 -22.03 -1.08
CA ILE A 738 -16.46 -22.77 -1.22
C ILE A 738 -16.43 -23.88 -0.16
N GLY A 739 -16.93 -25.05 -0.55
CA GLY A 739 -16.95 -26.26 0.27
C GLY A 739 -15.56 -26.89 0.48
N ALA A 740 -14.62 -26.12 1.01
CA ALA A 740 -13.33 -26.60 1.49
C ALA A 740 -13.45 -27.00 2.97
N PRO A 741 -13.38 -28.30 3.34
CA PRO A 741 -13.32 -28.68 4.74
C PRO A 741 -12.02 -28.20 5.37
N LEU A 742 -12.10 -27.66 6.59
CA LEU A 742 -10.93 -27.37 7.41
C LEU A 742 -10.24 -28.70 7.80
N SER A 743 -8.92 -28.73 7.66
CA SER A 743 -8.04 -29.91 7.89
C SER A 743 -7.12 -29.71 9.08
#